data_AF-A0A5N5H697-F1
#
_entry.id   AF-A0A5N5H697-F1
#
_cell.length_a   1.000
_cell.length_b   1.000
_cell.length_c   1.000
_cell.angle_alpha   90.00
_cell.angle_beta   90.00
_cell.angle_gamma   90.00
#
_symmetry.space_group_name_H-M   'P 1'
#
loop_
_entity.id
_entity.type
_entity.pdbx_description
1 polymer ?
#
loop_
_entity_poly.entity_id
_entity_poly.type
_entity_poly.pdbx_seq_one_letter_code
_entity_poly.pdbx_strand_id
1 'polypeptide(L)'
;MVKFLWVGIVTALVFRIWVDGFLEEKHFDETVPSLLETYGSSEAANDILMVGLTLVKGAAAKGAVCLDGTVPAYHLHRGYGSGANSWLIHLQGGAWCNDTKSCSNRKLSPYGSSAHMEPEIAFSGILSNHSEENPEFFNWNRVELRYCDGASFSGDSENQAAKLKFRGQRIWLAAMDDLMSKGMRNANHALLSGCSAGGLSSILHCDEFRGLFPTTTKVKCLSDAGLFLDVVDISGERTMRDFYSGVVSLQGVEENLPRFCTSHLDPTSCFFPENLIVNITTPLFILNSAYDSWQINNSLAPPSADPHGEWKSCRYNLASCSASQMQILQGFRNQMLNAVRQFSMRNQSGMFINSCLVHCQTEKSAWYANESPALGNKTIAEAVGDWYFDRAEVKVVDETCRHLIPCLGHVLVPCLQRSQSPIMVWTLFPPTPPDTNSNSLRGSMVKFLWIGIVTALVFRTWVDGFVEEKNLDETVPSLLETDGSSKAFNDTLLMVELTLVQQAASAWMEQHLLIIYIVDMDRERTVGSFTFREEHGVTTPKVVLTAQLHFSDWDHQQFFNWNRVELRYCDGASFSGDSESQEAKLQFRGQRIWLSAMDHLMSKGMRDAKNALLCGCSAGGLSTILHCDEFRGMFPTSTKVKCLSDAGFFLDAVDISGQRTLRDYYSGVVSLQGLQENLPRFCTSHLDPTSCFFPENLIVNITTPLFILNSAYDSWQINNSFVPPSADPCSEWESCRFNLASCSASQMQILQGFRNQMLNAVKEFSMPNQNGMFINSCLVHCQTKESALFAHEFPALGNKTIGEALGDWYFDRAEVKVVDETCCDLALE
;
A
#
# COMPACT_ATOMS: atom_id res chain seq x y z
N MET A 1 -3.68 44.32 62.58
CA MET A 1 -4.17 42.93 62.42
C MET A 1 -4.78 42.66 61.04
N VAL A 2 -5.87 43.32 60.61
CA VAL A 2 -6.62 42.94 59.37
C VAL A 2 -5.75 42.72 58.12
N LYS A 3 -4.75 43.57 57.83
CA LYS A 3 -3.89 43.40 56.64
C LYS A 3 -2.98 42.16 56.67
N PHE A 4 -2.62 41.62 57.85
CA PHE A 4 -1.88 40.36 57.93
C PHE A 4 -2.77 39.14 57.70
N LEU A 5 -4.06 39.22 58.05
CA LEU A 5 -5.02 38.15 57.74
C LEU A 5 -5.17 37.96 56.24
N TRP A 6 -5.25 39.06 55.47
CA TRP A 6 -5.32 39.01 54.01
C TRP A 6 -4.06 38.43 53.36
N VAL A 7 -2.86 38.78 53.84
CA VAL A 7 -1.63 38.14 53.35
C VAL A 7 -1.62 36.65 53.66
N GLY A 8 -2.03 36.23 54.87
CA GLY A 8 -2.14 34.82 55.24
C GLY A 8 -3.20 34.03 54.46
N ILE A 9 -4.33 34.65 54.13
CA ILE A 9 -5.37 34.06 53.28
C ILE A 9 -4.87 33.94 51.83
N VAL A 10 -4.16 34.95 51.31
CA VAL A 10 -3.58 34.90 49.96
C VAL A 10 -2.44 33.88 49.89
N THR A 11 -1.55 33.77 50.87
CA THR A 11 -0.55 32.69 50.87
C THR A 11 -1.16 31.32 51.10
N ALA A 12 -2.25 31.18 51.88
CA ALA A 12 -2.96 29.91 52.01
C ALA A 12 -3.72 29.52 50.73
N LEU A 13 -4.27 30.48 49.98
CA LEU A 13 -4.89 30.24 48.68
C LEU A 13 -3.86 29.96 47.59
N VAL A 14 -2.73 30.68 47.57
CA VAL A 14 -1.62 30.40 46.65
C VAL A 14 -0.98 29.05 46.98
N PHE A 15 -0.75 28.70 48.26
CA PHE A 15 -0.30 27.35 48.62
C PHE A 15 -1.35 26.28 48.37
N ARG A 16 -2.66 26.57 48.39
CA ARG A 16 -3.66 25.64 47.83
C ARG A 16 -3.42 25.45 46.35
N ILE A 17 -3.46 26.52 45.55
CA ILE A 17 -3.22 26.47 44.10
C ILE A 17 -1.86 25.84 43.72
N TRP A 18 -0.85 25.89 44.61
CA TRP A 18 0.47 25.28 44.41
C TRP A 18 0.63 23.86 44.98
N VAL A 19 -0.25 23.41 45.88
CA VAL A 19 -0.32 22.02 46.39
C VAL A 19 -1.34 21.22 45.58
N ASP A 20 -2.51 21.79 45.29
CA ASP A 20 -3.46 21.33 44.29
C ASP A 20 -2.75 21.23 42.91
N GLY A 21 -1.86 22.19 42.60
CA GLY A 21 -0.97 22.17 41.43
C GLY A 21 0.27 21.26 41.52
N PHE A 22 0.40 20.45 42.59
CA PHE A 22 1.39 19.38 42.73
C PHE A 22 0.76 18.03 43.14
N LEU A 23 -0.58 17.98 43.18
CA LEU A 23 -1.40 16.81 43.51
C LEU A 23 -2.49 16.56 42.45
N GLU A 24 -2.17 16.81 41.17
CA GLU A 24 -2.74 15.99 40.10
C GLU A 24 -2.14 14.58 40.17
N GLU A 25 -2.51 13.84 41.23
CA GLU A 25 -2.39 12.39 41.23
C GLU A 25 -3.21 11.86 40.05
N LYS A 26 -2.61 10.96 39.27
CA LYS A 26 -3.26 10.31 38.13
C LYS A 26 -4.39 9.40 38.63
N HIS A 27 -5.56 9.97 38.87
CA HIS A 27 -6.81 9.23 38.84
C HIS A 27 -6.90 8.54 37.48
N PHE A 28 -7.00 7.22 37.49
CA PHE A 28 -7.65 6.48 36.42
C PHE A 28 -9.12 6.88 36.48
N ASP A 29 -9.52 7.84 35.64
CA ASP A 29 -10.90 8.29 35.60
C ASP A 29 -11.80 7.20 35.00
N GLU A 30 -12.94 6.97 35.63
CA GLU A 30 -13.80 5.80 35.37
C GLU A 30 -14.69 6.02 34.14
N THR A 31 -14.09 5.91 32.95
CA THR A 31 -14.85 5.80 31.67
C THR A 31 -14.67 4.44 30.99
N VAL A 32 -14.61 3.37 31.79
CA VAL A 32 -15.32 2.15 31.43
C VAL A 32 -16.77 2.38 31.85
N PRO A 33 -17.73 2.55 30.92
CA PRO A 33 -19.14 2.63 31.30
C PRO A 33 -19.52 1.36 32.06
N SER A 34 -20.26 1.51 33.17
CA SER A 34 -20.82 0.33 33.82
C SER A 34 -21.68 -0.45 32.81
N LEU A 35 -21.70 -1.78 32.90
CA LEU A 35 -22.39 -2.66 31.95
C LEU A 35 -23.93 -2.45 31.90
N LEU A 36 -24.45 -1.50 32.70
CA LEU A 36 -25.86 -1.19 32.90
C LEU A 36 -26.35 0.06 32.14
N GLU A 37 -25.48 0.98 31.75
CA GLU A 37 -25.88 2.35 31.33
C GLU A 37 -26.09 2.57 29.82
N THR A 38 -26.18 1.51 29.01
CA THR A 38 -26.40 1.63 27.54
C THR A 38 -27.73 1.02 27.06
N TYR A 39 -28.61 0.58 27.96
CA TYR A 39 -29.96 0.11 27.59
C TYR A 39 -30.97 1.25 27.49
N GLY A 40 -30.99 1.89 26.31
CA GLY A 40 -32.09 2.78 25.92
C GLY A 40 -33.43 2.02 25.88
N SER A 41 -34.47 2.59 26.46
CA SER A 41 -35.74 1.88 26.72
C SER A 41 -36.51 1.51 25.44
N SER A 42 -36.57 0.22 25.13
CA SER A 42 -37.54 -0.39 24.22
C SER A 42 -38.14 -1.65 24.87
N GLU A 43 -39.37 -2.02 24.52
CA GLU A 43 -40.17 -3.02 25.24
C GLU A 43 -39.78 -4.47 24.90
N ALA A 44 -38.57 -4.88 25.28
CA ALA A 44 -38.15 -6.28 25.35
C ALA A 44 -37.14 -6.49 26.49
N ALA A 45 -37.61 -6.97 27.64
CA ALA A 45 -36.74 -7.40 28.74
C ALA A 45 -36.10 -8.75 28.38
N ASN A 46 -34.97 -8.73 27.69
CA ASN A 46 -34.24 -9.94 27.30
C ASN A 46 -33.73 -10.71 28.53
N ASP A 47 -33.82 -12.03 28.47
CA ASP A 47 -33.39 -12.96 29.51
C ASP A 47 -31.86 -13.16 29.42
N ILE A 48 -31.12 -12.20 29.98
CA ILE A 48 -29.66 -12.19 30.01
C ILE A 48 -29.17 -13.22 31.03
N LEU A 49 -28.37 -14.20 30.55
CA LEU A 49 -27.82 -15.25 31.41
C LEU A 49 -26.76 -14.70 32.37
N MET A 50 -27.16 -14.51 33.63
CA MET A 50 -26.24 -14.26 34.74
C MET A 50 -25.68 -15.59 35.27
N VAL A 51 -24.36 -15.67 35.47
CA VAL A 51 -23.65 -16.88 35.89
C VAL A 51 -22.83 -16.63 37.16
N GLY A 52 -23.07 -17.44 38.19
CA GLY A 52 -22.44 -17.28 39.50
C GLY A 52 -20.95 -17.67 39.59
N LEU A 53 -20.22 -16.91 40.39
CA LEU A 53 -18.79 -17.06 40.68
C LEU A 53 -18.51 -18.36 41.46
N THR A 54 -17.60 -19.19 40.94
CA THR A 54 -17.14 -20.43 41.57
C THR A 54 -15.66 -20.34 41.94
N LEU A 55 -15.35 -20.30 43.24
CA LEU A 55 -13.97 -20.39 43.74
C LEU A 55 -13.38 -21.79 43.50
N VAL A 56 -12.13 -21.86 43.03
CA VAL A 56 -11.40 -23.12 42.78
C VAL A 56 -10.98 -23.75 44.11
N LYS A 57 -11.79 -24.70 44.60
CA LYS A 57 -11.60 -25.34 45.90
C LYS A 57 -10.29 -26.13 45.94
N GLY A 58 -9.44 -25.83 46.93
CA GLY A 58 -8.13 -26.47 47.10
C GLY A 58 -6.97 -25.82 46.33
N ALA A 59 -7.22 -24.78 45.51
CA ALA A 59 -6.16 -24.06 44.78
C ALA A 59 -5.04 -23.56 45.70
N ALA A 60 -5.38 -22.98 46.86
CA ALA A 60 -4.40 -22.52 47.85
C ALA A 60 -3.44 -23.62 48.33
N ALA A 61 -3.87 -24.89 48.38
CA ALA A 61 -3.00 -26.02 48.77
C ALA A 61 -1.97 -26.39 47.68
N LYS A 62 -2.20 -25.98 46.42
CA LYS A 62 -1.22 -26.04 45.32
C LYS A 62 -0.34 -24.78 45.25
N GLY A 63 -0.61 -23.77 46.09
CA GLY A 63 -0.03 -22.43 45.97
C GLY A 63 -0.63 -21.58 44.84
N ALA A 64 -1.78 -22.01 44.28
CA ALA A 64 -2.51 -21.27 43.27
C ALA A 64 -3.41 -20.23 43.93
N VAL A 65 -2.99 -18.96 43.89
CA VAL A 65 -3.65 -17.81 44.53
C VAL A 65 -3.47 -16.55 43.69
N CYS A 66 -4.44 -15.65 43.71
CA CYS A 66 -4.37 -14.32 43.09
C CYS A 66 -3.27 -13.44 43.70
N LEU A 67 -2.96 -12.29 43.07
CA LEU A 67 -2.01 -11.28 43.57
C LEU A 67 -2.19 -10.94 45.06
N ASP A 68 -3.43 -10.97 45.55
CA ASP A 68 -3.73 -10.66 46.94
C ASP A 68 -3.41 -11.80 47.94
N GLY A 69 -3.57 -13.06 47.52
CA GLY A 69 -3.50 -14.28 48.33
C GLY A 69 -4.81 -15.09 48.39
N THR A 70 -5.90 -14.62 47.78
CA THR A 70 -7.18 -15.35 47.63
C THR A 70 -7.07 -16.48 46.61
N VAL A 71 -8.01 -17.43 46.64
CA VAL A 71 -8.06 -18.51 45.63
C VAL A 71 -8.65 -18.00 44.30
N PRO A 72 -8.14 -18.45 43.14
CA PRO A 72 -8.73 -18.10 41.86
C PRO A 72 -10.18 -18.60 41.72
N ALA A 73 -10.89 -18.05 40.75
CA ALA A 73 -12.30 -18.32 40.51
C ALA A 73 -12.64 -18.34 39.01
N TYR A 74 -13.77 -18.94 38.68
CA TYR A 74 -14.34 -18.93 37.33
C TYR A 74 -15.88 -18.91 37.41
N HIS A 75 -16.54 -18.50 36.34
CA HIS A 75 -17.99 -18.65 36.16
C HIS A 75 -18.23 -19.84 35.22
N LEU A 76 -19.24 -20.69 35.47
CA LEU A 76 -19.50 -21.91 34.68
C LEU A 76 -21.00 -22.08 34.43
N HIS A 77 -21.39 -21.97 33.16
CA HIS A 77 -22.69 -22.41 32.67
C HIS A 77 -22.59 -23.82 32.08
N ARG A 78 -23.60 -24.66 32.33
CA ARG A 78 -23.58 -26.08 31.94
C ARG A 78 -24.15 -26.32 30.54
N GLY A 79 -23.50 -27.25 29.83
CA GLY A 79 -23.94 -27.69 28.51
C GLY A 79 -25.11 -28.65 28.56
N TYR A 80 -25.84 -28.74 27.46
CA TYR A 80 -27.03 -29.57 27.31
C TYR A 80 -27.15 -30.13 25.88
N GLY A 81 -27.96 -31.17 25.71
CA GLY A 81 -28.13 -31.85 24.42
C GLY A 81 -26.79 -32.34 23.86
N SER A 82 -26.50 -32.02 22.60
CA SER A 82 -25.24 -32.36 21.93
C SER A 82 -24.00 -31.70 22.56
N GLY A 83 -24.13 -30.50 23.14
CA GLY A 83 -23.03 -29.77 23.77
C GLY A 83 -22.70 -30.20 25.20
N ALA A 84 -23.44 -31.14 25.80
CA ALA A 84 -23.21 -31.59 27.17
C ALA A 84 -21.80 -32.18 27.43
N ASN A 85 -21.18 -32.78 26.39
CA ASN A 85 -19.79 -33.26 26.38
C ASN A 85 -18.85 -32.37 25.56
N SER A 86 -19.19 -31.10 25.38
CA SER A 86 -18.35 -30.08 24.73
C SER A 86 -18.03 -28.96 25.72
N TRP A 87 -16.83 -28.39 25.63
CA TRP A 87 -16.31 -27.43 26.61
C TRP A 87 -15.63 -26.23 25.94
N LEU A 88 -16.11 -25.03 26.26
CA LEU A 88 -15.52 -23.75 25.90
C LEU A 88 -14.95 -23.12 27.17
N ILE A 89 -13.65 -22.89 27.19
CA ILE A 89 -12.97 -22.16 28.25
C ILE A 89 -12.60 -20.80 27.69
N HIS A 90 -13.20 -19.72 28.20
CA HIS A 90 -12.83 -18.35 27.92
C HIS A 90 -11.91 -17.83 29.04
N LEU A 91 -10.82 -17.17 28.66
CA LEU A 91 -9.85 -16.56 29.56
C LEU A 91 -10.08 -15.04 29.55
N GLN A 92 -10.36 -14.48 30.72
CA GLN A 92 -10.68 -13.06 30.85
C GLN A 92 -9.49 -12.15 30.50
N GLY A 93 -9.78 -11.06 29.79
CA GLY A 93 -8.81 -9.99 29.48
C GLY A 93 -8.48 -9.07 30.66
N GLY A 94 -7.81 -7.94 30.38
CA GLY A 94 -7.56 -6.88 31.37
C GLY A 94 -6.10 -6.47 31.57
N ALA A 95 -5.28 -6.47 30.52
CA ALA A 95 -3.87 -6.05 30.53
C ALA A 95 -3.00 -6.75 31.60
N TRP A 96 -1.97 -6.10 32.12
CA TRP A 96 -0.97 -6.70 33.03
C TRP A 96 -0.55 -5.73 34.14
N CYS A 97 0.47 -6.09 34.91
CA CYS A 97 1.24 -5.15 35.73
C CYS A 97 2.74 -5.49 35.63
N ASN A 98 3.57 -4.47 35.41
CA ASN A 98 4.98 -4.63 35.06
C ASN A 98 5.96 -4.16 36.15
N ASP A 99 5.46 -3.49 37.19
CA ASP A 99 6.27 -3.06 38.33
C ASP A 99 5.58 -3.35 39.67
N THR A 100 6.31 -3.19 40.77
CA THR A 100 5.75 -3.48 42.11
C THR A 100 4.61 -2.52 42.50
N LYS A 101 4.54 -1.29 41.95
CA LYS A 101 3.51 -0.30 42.29
C LYS A 101 2.19 -0.62 41.59
N SER A 102 2.22 -0.78 40.26
CA SER A 102 1.11 -1.22 39.41
C SER A 102 0.53 -2.54 39.90
N CYS A 103 1.35 -3.53 40.24
CA CYS A 103 0.86 -4.80 40.80
C CYS A 103 0.26 -4.64 42.21
N SER A 104 0.83 -3.77 43.07
CA SER A 104 0.25 -3.47 44.39
C SER A 104 -1.10 -2.73 44.30
N ASN A 105 -1.30 -1.90 43.28
CA ASN A 105 -2.59 -1.28 43.01
C ASN A 105 -3.58 -2.31 42.43
N ARG A 106 -3.16 -3.12 41.45
CA ARG A 106 -3.99 -4.17 40.82
C ARG A 106 -4.48 -5.22 41.82
N LYS A 107 -3.69 -5.52 42.86
CA LYS A 107 -4.06 -6.36 44.01
C LYS A 107 -5.40 -5.96 44.68
N LEU A 108 -5.78 -4.68 44.61
CA LEU A 108 -6.97 -4.11 45.25
C LEU A 108 -8.22 -4.09 44.35
N SER A 109 -8.21 -4.83 43.23
CA SER A 109 -9.30 -4.86 42.24
C SER A 109 -9.71 -6.31 41.89
N PRO A 110 -10.80 -6.52 41.11
CA PRO A 110 -11.19 -7.85 40.63
C PRO A 110 -10.03 -8.57 39.92
N TYR A 111 -9.16 -7.81 39.26
CA TYR A 111 -8.00 -8.28 38.50
C TYR A 111 -6.77 -8.64 39.35
N GLY A 112 -6.91 -8.68 40.68
CA GLY A 112 -5.87 -9.10 41.62
C GLY A 112 -6.38 -9.79 42.89
N SER A 113 -7.70 -9.85 43.11
CA SER A 113 -8.33 -10.52 44.25
C SER A 113 -9.70 -11.12 43.89
N SER A 114 -9.94 -12.38 44.27
CA SER A 114 -11.25 -12.99 44.19
C SER A 114 -12.25 -12.45 45.22
N ALA A 115 -11.80 -11.64 46.19
CA ALA A 115 -12.67 -10.94 47.15
C ALA A 115 -13.26 -9.64 46.57
N HIS A 116 -12.82 -9.23 45.37
CA HIS A 116 -13.33 -8.07 44.65
C HIS A 116 -14.05 -8.44 43.35
N MET A 117 -14.02 -9.71 42.92
CA MET A 117 -14.76 -10.20 41.75
C MET A 117 -16.28 -10.14 41.97
N GLU A 118 -17.00 -9.85 40.89
CA GLU A 118 -18.46 -9.79 40.85
C GLU A 118 -19.06 -11.18 41.20
N PRO A 119 -20.06 -11.25 42.09
CA PRO A 119 -20.68 -12.54 42.45
C PRO A 119 -21.34 -13.27 41.28
N GLU A 120 -21.83 -12.52 40.29
CA GLU A 120 -22.43 -13.02 39.05
C GLU A 120 -22.05 -12.08 37.89
N ILE A 121 -21.88 -12.62 36.68
CA ILE A 121 -21.64 -11.83 35.45
C ILE A 121 -22.53 -12.30 34.31
N ALA A 122 -22.80 -11.42 33.36
CA ALA A 122 -23.56 -11.73 32.16
C ALA A 122 -22.70 -12.52 31.15
N PHE A 123 -23.24 -13.60 30.60
CA PHE A 123 -22.61 -14.39 29.54
C PHE A 123 -23.16 -13.96 28.16
N SER A 124 -22.32 -13.27 27.37
CA SER A 124 -22.66 -12.71 26.05
C SER A 124 -21.73 -13.21 24.94
N GLY A 125 -22.12 -12.98 23.67
CA GLY A 125 -21.31 -13.37 22.51
C GLY A 125 -20.98 -14.86 22.49
N ILE A 126 -19.70 -15.23 22.39
CA ILE A 126 -19.22 -16.62 22.42
C ILE A 126 -19.59 -17.36 23.73
N LEU A 127 -19.90 -16.64 24.81
CA LEU A 127 -20.37 -17.20 26.08
C LEU A 127 -21.91 -17.32 26.19
N SER A 128 -22.68 -16.71 25.28
CA SER A 128 -24.15 -16.70 25.34
C SER A 128 -24.79 -18.09 25.25
N ASN A 129 -25.99 -18.25 25.80
CA ASN A 129 -26.85 -19.44 25.69
C ASN A 129 -27.91 -19.34 24.59
N HIS A 130 -28.02 -18.21 23.90
CA HIS A 130 -28.97 -18.01 22.80
C HIS A 130 -28.32 -18.42 21.47
N SER A 131 -28.98 -19.26 20.68
CA SER A 131 -28.49 -19.72 19.37
C SER A 131 -28.37 -18.59 18.35
N GLU A 132 -29.12 -17.51 18.59
CA GLU A 132 -29.22 -16.29 17.82
C GLU A 132 -28.02 -15.36 18.06
N GLU A 133 -27.26 -15.60 19.13
CA GLU A 133 -26.02 -14.90 19.49
C GLU A 133 -24.79 -15.81 19.38
N ASN A 134 -24.96 -17.13 19.50
CA ASN A 134 -23.86 -18.08 19.65
C ASN A 134 -24.12 -19.43 18.95
N PRO A 135 -24.30 -19.45 17.62
CA PRO A 135 -24.91 -20.57 16.87
C PRO A 135 -24.22 -21.92 17.06
N GLU A 136 -22.92 -21.92 17.32
CA GLU A 136 -22.06 -23.11 17.41
C GLU A 136 -21.83 -23.61 18.84
N PHE A 137 -21.88 -22.71 19.83
CA PHE A 137 -21.42 -22.97 21.21
C PHE A 137 -22.50 -22.74 22.30
N PHE A 138 -23.69 -22.26 21.93
CA PHE A 138 -24.80 -21.94 22.86
C PHE A 138 -25.27 -23.08 23.77
N ASN A 139 -25.01 -24.34 23.43
CA ASN A 139 -25.35 -25.51 24.24
C ASN A 139 -24.14 -26.24 24.89
N TRP A 140 -22.93 -25.71 24.76
CA TRP A 140 -21.71 -26.28 25.38
C TRP A 140 -21.63 -26.01 26.89
N ASN A 141 -20.74 -26.70 27.61
CA ASN A 141 -20.26 -26.20 28.91
C ASN A 141 -19.40 -24.96 28.62
N ARG A 142 -19.74 -23.81 29.21
CA ARG A 142 -19.06 -22.54 28.96
C ARG A 142 -18.52 -21.99 30.27
N VAL A 143 -17.25 -21.63 30.26
CA VAL A 143 -16.50 -21.17 31.42
C VAL A 143 -15.86 -19.83 31.11
N GLU A 144 -15.90 -18.88 32.06
CA GLU A 144 -14.99 -17.74 32.07
C GLU A 144 -14.05 -17.88 33.27
N LEU A 145 -12.75 -18.09 33.01
CA LEU A 145 -11.71 -18.11 34.04
C LEU A 145 -11.30 -16.68 34.37
N ARG A 146 -11.58 -16.25 35.60
CA ARG A 146 -11.34 -14.87 36.06
C ARG A 146 -9.84 -14.64 36.27
N TYR A 147 -9.34 -13.54 35.73
CA TYR A 147 -7.91 -13.27 35.59
C TYR A 147 -7.39 -12.41 36.75
N CYS A 148 -6.51 -12.96 37.58
CA CYS A 148 -6.09 -12.34 38.86
C CYS A 148 -4.59 -12.46 39.21
N ASP A 149 -3.74 -12.89 38.28
CA ASP A 149 -2.28 -12.95 38.43
C ASP A 149 -1.57 -11.74 37.80
N GLY A 150 -2.03 -11.24 36.66
CA GLY A 150 -1.42 -10.09 35.97
C GLY A 150 -0.26 -10.41 35.01
N ALA A 151 -0.03 -11.68 34.65
CA ALA A 151 0.98 -12.15 33.69
C ALA A 151 0.39 -13.16 32.67
N SER A 152 -0.84 -12.95 32.19
CA SER A 152 -1.52 -13.87 31.25
C SER A 152 -1.55 -15.35 31.70
N PHE A 153 -1.68 -15.59 33.01
CA PHE A 153 -1.59 -16.92 33.63
C PHE A 153 -0.22 -17.61 33.49
N SER A 154 0.87 -16.91 33.20
CA SER A 154 2.18 -17.51 32.92
C SER A 154 3.28 -17.24 33.97
N GLY A 155 3.03 -16.44 35.02
CA GLY A 155 4.00 -16.19 36.10
C GLY A 155 4.03 -17.27 37.20
N ASP A 156 5.19 -17.53 37.83
CA ASP A 156 5.29 -18.31 39.08
C ASP A 156 6.31 -17.80 40.13
N SER A 157 6.29 -16.50 40.45
CA SER A 157 7.16 -15.89 41.48
C SER A 157 6.38 -15.28 42.67
N GLU A 158 7.08 -14.60 43.59
CA GLU A 158 6.46 -13.73 44.58
C GLU A 158 7.37 -12.60 45.05
N ASN A 159 6.78 -11.45 45.38
CA ASN A 159 7.48 -10.36 46.06
C ASN A 159 7.00 -10.31 47.52
N GLN A 160 7.79 -10.89 48.43
CA GLN A 160 7.43 -11.00 49.84
C GLN A 160 7.33 -9.64 50.56
N ALA A 161 8.12 -8.64 50.15
CA ALA A 161 8.10 -7.30 50.74
C ALA A 161 6.82 -6.54 50.38
N ALA A 162 6.42 -6.60 49.10
CA ALA A 162 5.15 -6.04 48.61
C ALA A 162 3.93 -6.92 48.93
N LYS A 163 4.15 -8.13 49.47
CA LYS A 163 3.14 -9.17 49.71
C LYS A 163 2.39 -9.58 48.44
N LEU A 164 3.04 -9.58 47.28
CA LEU A 164 2.45 -9.97 45.99
C LEU A 164 2.76 -11.44 45.67
N LYS A 165 1.76 -12.15 45.13
CA LYS A 165 1.87 -13.56 44.72
C LYS A 165 1.60 -13.68 43.22
N PHE A 166 2.65 -13.91 42.44
CA PHE A 166 2.57 -14.00 40.98
C PHE A 166 2.43 -15.47 40.57
N ARG A 167 1.22 -16.03 40.68
CA ARG A 167 0.98 -17.49 40.60
C ARG A 167 0.12 -17.91 39.41
N GLY A 168 0.22 -17.19 38.29
CA GLY A 168 -0.52 -17.43 37.05
C GLY A 168 -0.49 -18.89 36.61
N GLN A 169 0.70 -19.48 36.47
CA GLN A 169 0.84 -20.86 35.98
C GLN A 169 0.11 -21.85 36.91
N ARG A 170 0.17 -21.60 38.23
CA ARG A 170 -0.51 -22.42 39.22
C ARG A 170 -2.03 -22.23 39.20
N ILE A 171 -2.50 -21.01 38.97
CA ILE A 171 -3.93 -20.71 38.79
C ILE A 171 -4.49 -21.47 37.59
N TRP A 172 -3.81 -21.38 36.44
CA TRP A 172 -4.14 -22.13 35.23
C TRP A 172 -4.24 -23.64 35.51
N LEU A 173 -3.16 -24.26 36.02
CA LEU A 173 -3.12 -25.69 36.32
C LEU A 173 -4.19 -26.10 37.35
N ALA A 174 -4.42 -25.30 38.39
CA ALA A 174 -5.41 -25.59 39.42
C ALA A 174 -6.85 -25.49 38.90
N ALA A 175 -7.15 -24.51 38.04
CA ALA A 175 -8.45 -24.35 37.39
C ALA A 175 -8.70 -25.48 36.39
N MET A 176 -7.71 -25.82 35.55
CA MET A 176 -7.85 -26.92 34.59
C MET A 176 -8.08 -28.26 35.29
N ASP A 177 -7.32 -28.59 36.35
CA ASP A 177 -7.55 -29.80 37.16
C ASP A 177 -8.98 -29.89 37.73
N ASP A 178 -9.49 -28.78 38.24
CA ASP A 178 -10.82 -28.70 38.85
C ASP A 178 -11.94 -28.83 37.79
N LEU A 179 -11.81 -28.18 36.65
CA LEU A 179 -12.72 -28.33 35.50
C LEU A 179 -12.67 -29.76 34.92
N MET A 180 -11.48 -30.36 34.85
CA MET A 180 -11.29 -31.77 34.51
C MET A 180 -11.97 -32.70 35.51
N SER A 181 -11.98 -32.38 36.81
CA SER A 181 -12.77 -33.12 37.81
C SER A 181 -14.29 -32.95 37.61
N LYS A 182 -14.73 -31.78 37.14
CA LYS A 182 -16.13 -31.41 36.90
C LYS A 182 -16.70 -31.86 35.55
N GLY A 183 -15.97 -32.72 34.83
CA GLY A 183 -16.45 -33.42 33.63
C GLY A 183 -15.65 -33.15 32.36
N MET A 184 -14.78 -32.13 32.33
CA MET A 184 -14.04 -31.76 31.11
C MET A 184 -13.15 -32.90 30.57
N ARG A 185 -12.69 -33.81 31.44
CA ARG A 185 -11.93 -35.01 31.03
C ARG A 185 -12.66 -35.98 30.10
N ASN A 186 -13.98 -35.84 29.97
CA ASN A 186 -14.84 -36.65 29.09
C ASN A 186 -15.25 -35.88 27.82
N ALA A 187 -14.59 -34.76 27.50
CA ALA A 187 -14.96 -33.93 26.37
C ALA A 187 -14.71 -34.60 25.01
N ASN A 188 -15.68 -34.52 24.12
CA ASN A 188 -15.51 -34.82 22.69
C ASN A 188 -14.90 -33.62 21.95
N HIS A 189 -15.27 -32.41 22.39
CA HIS A 189 -14.85 -31.14 21.82
C HIS A 189 -14.39 -30.20 22.94
N ALA A 190 -13.23 -29.58 22.77
CA ALA A 190 -12.71 -28.54 23.64
C ALA A 190 -12.21 -27.35 22.82
N LEU A 191 -12.56 -26.14 23.25
CA LEU A 191 -12.06 -24.88 22.69
C LEU A 191 -11.51 -24.02 23.82
N LEU A 192 -10.21 -23.72 23.78
CA LEU A 192 -9.62 -22.66 24.58
C LEU A 192 -9.83 -21.34 23.84
N SER A 193 -10.23 -20.29 24.54
CA SER A 193 -10.43 -18.96 23.99
C SER A 193 -10.15 -17.88 25.03
N GLY A 194 -10.03 -16.63 24.61
CA GLY A 194 -9.90 -15.49 25.51
C GLY A 194 -9.69 -14.20 24.74
N CYS A 195 -10.00 -13.06 25.37
CA CYS A 195 -9.65 -11.75 24.83
C CYS A 195 -8.37 -11.17 25.48
N SER A 196 -7.59 -10.38 24.72
CA SER A 196 -6.59 -9.45 25.28
C SER A 196 -5.48 -10.22 26.01
N ALA A 197 -5.22 -9.93 27.30
CA ALA A 197 -4.33 -10.74 28.13
C ALA A 197 -4.74 -12.23 28.21
N GLY A 198 -6.04 -12.54 28.17
CA GLY A 198 -6.57 -13.90 28.03
C GLY A 198 -6.47 -14.47 26.62
N GLY A 199 -6.43 -13.62 25.60
CA GLY A 199 -6.12 -13.98 24.21
C GLY A 199 -4.67 -14.41 24.07
N LEU A 200 -3.73 -13.61 24.60
CA LEU A 200 -2.31 -13.98 24.73
C LEU A 200 -2.15 -15.29 25.50
N SER A 201 -2.84 -15.45 26.64
CA SER A 201 -2.83 -16.70 27.40
C SER A 201 -3.35 -17.90 26.59
N SER A 202 -4.39 -17.69 25.77
CA SER A 202 -4.94 -18.71 24.86
C SER A 202 -3.96 -19.12 23.74
N ILE A 203 -2.98 -18.27 23.41
CA ILE A 203 -1.84 -18.62 22.57
C ILE A 203 -0.82 -19.42 23.39
N LEU A 204 -0.32 -18.85 24.50
CA LEU A 204 0.77 -19.39 25.31
C LEU A 204 0.48 -20.80 25.86
N HIS A 205 -0.74 -21.03 26.36
CA HIS A 205 -1.14 -22.30 26.98
C HIS A 205 -1.85 -23.26 26.00
N CYS A 206 -1.89 -22.97 24.70
CA CYS A 206 -2.66 -23.76 23.73
C CYS A 206 -2.23 -25.24 23.67
N ASP A 207 -0.92 -25.50 23.62
CA ASP A 207 -0.37 -26.86 23.59
C ASP A 207 -0.42 -27.55 24.96
N GLU A 208 -0.39 -26.80 26.07
CA GLU A 208 -0.65 -27.35 27.41
C GLU A 208 -2.10 -27.83 27.53
N PHE A 209 -3.06 -27.00 27.10
CA PHE A 209 -4.48 -27.32 27.11
C PHE A 209 -4.76 -28.55 26.25
N ARG A 210 -4.16 -28.62 25.05
CA ARG A 210 -4.19 -29.82 24.21
C ARG A 210 -3.66 -31.05 24.95
N GLY A 211 -2.57 -30.92 25.70
CA GLY A 211 -1.95 -31.99 26.49
C GLY A 211 -2.87 -32.63 27.55
N LEU A 212 -3.92 -31.94 27.99
CA LEU A 212 -4.89 -32.45 28.97
C LEU A 212 -5.80 -33.56 28.42
N PHE A 213 -5.94 -33.69 27.09
CA PHE A 213 -6.97 -34.52 26.46
C PHE A 213 -6.40 -35.70 25.64
N PRO A 214 -7.11 -36.85 25.58
CA PRO A 214 -6.74 -37.96 24.70
C PRO A 214 -6.76 -37.55 23.21
N THR A 215 -6.09 -38.31 22.36
CA THR A 215 -6.03 -38.06 20.90
C THR A 215 -7.37 -38.16 20.17
N THR A 216 -8.41 -38.65 20.83
CA THR A 216 -9.79 -38.72 20.31
C THR A 216 -10.60 -37.44 20.50
N THR A 217 -10.19 -36.54 21.40
CA THR A 217 -10.89 -35.26 21.63
C THR A 217 -10.45 -34.24 20.58
N LYS A 218 -11.39 -33.57 19.92
CA LYS A 218 -11.08 -32.41 19.07
C LYS A 218 -10.77 -31.22 20.00
N VAL A 219 -9.51 -30.78 20.02
CA VAL A 219 -9.06 -29.60 20.78
C VAL A 219 -8.52 -28.56 19.81
N LYS A 220 -8.93 -27.30 19.97
CA LYS A 220 -8.41 -26.14 19.22
C LYS A 220 -8.36 -24.90 20.14
N CYS A 221 -7.69 -23.84 19.70
CA CYS A 221 -7.53 -22.59 20.45
C CYS A 221 -7.94 -21.35 19.63
N LEU A 222 -8.49 -20.32 20.27
CA LEU A 222 -8.90 -19.04 19.66
C LEU A 222 -8.30 -17.88 20.46
N SER A 223 -7.48 -17.05 19.83
CA SER A 223 -7.03 -15.79 20.42
C SER A 223 -7.83 -14.64 19.82
N ASP A 224 -8.59 -13.91 20.63
CA ASP A 224 -9.22 -12.64 20.27
C ASP A 224 -8.40 -11.46 20.81
N ALA A 225 -8.00 -10.54 19.94
CA ALA A 225 -7.21 -9.35 20.29
C ALA A 225 -5.96 -9.66 21.16
N GLY A 226 -5.38 -10.86 20.97
CA GLY A 226 -4.26 -11.39 21.74
C GLY A 226 -2.92 -11.36 21.00
N LEU A 227 -2.93 -11.07 19.70
CA LEU A 227 -1.73 -10.92 18.87
C LEU A 227 -1.10 -9.52 19.07
N PHE A 228 -0.43 -9.32 20.20
CA PHE A 228 0.36 -8.10 20.45
C PHE A 228 1.70 -8.15 19.73
N LEU A 229 2.10 -7.04 19.13
CA LEU A 229 3.34 -6.90 18.35
C LEU A 229 4.43 -6.12 19.09
N ASP A 230 5.71 -6.46 18.87
CA ASP A 230 6.86 -5.69 19.36
C ASP A 230 7.20 -4.56 18.36
N VAL A 231 6.36 -3.52 18.35
CA VAL A 231 6.51 -2.34 17.47
C VAL A 231 7.22 -1.17 18.15
N VAL A 232 7.84 -0.34 17.32
CA VAL A 232 8.33 0.99 17.72
C VAL A 232 7.15 1.96 17.80
N ASP A 233 7.11 2.78 18.84
CA ASP A 233 6.08 3.77 19.09
C ASP A 233 6.35 5.12 18.39
N ILE A 234 5.37 6.03 18.41
CA ILE A 234 5.43 7.34 17.75
C ILE A 234 6.55 8.26 18.26
N SER A 235 7.19 7.96 19.38
CA SER A 235 8.36 8.69 19.89
C SER A 235 9.70 8.07 19.49
N GLY A 236 9.69 6.89 18.87
CA GLY A 236 10.88 6.15 18.44
C GLY A 236 11.34 5.06 19.42
N GLU A 237 10.63 4.88 20.54
CA GLU A 237 10.96 3.92 21.60
C GLU A 237 10.17 2.60 21.45
N ARG A 238 10.41 1.63 22.35
CA ARG A 238 9.68 0.34 22.38
C ARG A 238 8.86 0.17 23.66
N THR A 239 7.96 1.12 23.94
CA THR A 239 7.12 1.15 25.16
C THR A 239 6.52 -0.22 25.54
N MET A 240 6.02 -1.00 24.56
CA MET A 240 5.41 -2.30 24.83
C MET A 240 6.44 -3.38 25.27
N ARG A 241 7.66 -3.34 24.71
CA ARG A 241 8.74 -4.27 25.04
C ARG A 241 9.26 -4.02 26.45
N ASP A 242 9.43 -2.77 26.84
CA ASP A 242 9.84 -2.41 28.20
C ASP A 242 8.77 -2.77 29.23
N PHE A 243 7.49 -2.59 28.85
CA PHE A 243 6.37 -3.02 29.67
C PHE A 243 6.35 -4.56 29.87
N TYR A 244 6.46 -5.35 28.79
CA TYR A 244 6.55 -6.81 28.89
C TYR A 244 7.84 -7.30 29.58
N SER A 245 8.97 -6.61 29.43
CA SER A 245 10.22 -6.93 30.15
C SER A 245 10.01 -6.85 31.66
N GLY A 246 9.29 -5.82 32.13
CA GLY A 246 8.86 -5.70 33.53
C GLY A 246 7.92 -6.82 33.96
N VAL A 247 6.91 -7.19 33.15
CA VAL A 247 6.01 -8.34 33.45
C VAL A 247 6.81 -9.63 33.61
N VAL A 248 7.64 -9.97 32.61
CA VAL A 248 8.38 -11.23 32.54
C VAL A 248 9.38 -11.38 33.69
N SER A 249 10.16 -10.32 33.96
CA SER A 249 11.19 -10.33 35.00
C SER A 249 10.65 -10.25 36.43
N LEU A 250 9.61 -9.44 36.69
CA LEU A 250 9.02 -9.32 38.03
C LEU A 250 8.25 -10.59 38.43
N GLN A 251 7.50 -11.16 37.49
CA GLN A 251 6.55 -12.24 37.76
C GLN A 251 7.12 -13.66 37.52
N GLY A 252 8.38 -13.75 37.06
CA GLY A 252 9.06 -15.02 36.80
C GLY A 252 8.37 -15.84 35.72
N VAL A 253 8.10 -15.22 34.58
CA VAL A 253 7.36 -15.83 33.46
C VAL A 253 8.25 -16.78 32.65
N GLU A 254 9.55 -16.48 32.55
CA GLU A 254 10.57 -17.21 31.76
C GLU A 254 10.49 -18.74 31.88
N GLU A 255 10.38 -19.27 33.10
CA GLU A 255 10.35 -20.72 33.39
C GLU A 255 9.16 -21.45 32.75
N ASN A 256 8.09 -20.73 32.43
CA ASN A 256 6.85 -21.26 31.84
C ASN A 256 6.72 -20.94 30.33
N LEU A 257 7.67 -20.21 29.74
CA LEU A 257 7.63 -19.88 28.31
C LEU A 257 8.07 -21.08 27.44
N PRO A 258 7.59 -21.17 26.18
CA PRO A 258 7.91 -22.29 25.32
C PRO A 258 9.41 -22.40 25.01
N ARG A 259 10.04 -23.49 25.44
CA ARG A 259 11.49 -23.73 25.30
C ARG A 259 12.03 -23.69 23.87
N PHE A 260 11.19 -23.86 22.85
CA PHE A 260 11.63 -23.68 21.46
C PHE A 260 12.01 -22.23 21.14
N CYS A 261 11.40 -21.26 21.84
CA CYS A 261 11.68 -19.85 21.73
C CYS A 261 12.82 -19.43 22.67
N THR A 262 12.71 -19.72 23.97
CA THR A 262 13.69 -19.28 24.98
C THR A 262 15.07 -19.94 24.89
N SER A 263 15.25 -20.92 24.00
CA SER A 263 16.57 -21.46 23.62
C SER A 263 17.33 -20.61 22.59
N HIS A 264 16.69 -19.64 21.95
CA HIS A 264 17.25 -18.84 20.85
C HIS A 264 16.94 -17.34 20.93
N LEU A 265 15.86 -16.95 21.63
CA LEU A 265 15.43 -15.57 21.86
C LEU A 265 15.34 -15.28 23.35
N ASP A 266 15.36 -14.00 23.73
CA ASP A 266 15.20 -13.59 25.12
C ASP A 266 13.75 -13.81 25.63
N PRO A 267 13.55 -13.99 26.95
CA PRO A 267 12.24 -14.24 27.52
C PRO A 267 11.18 -13.16 27.24
N THR A 268 11.57 -11.90 26.99
CA THR A 268 10.61 -10.83 26.64
C THR A 268 10.10 -11.02 25.21
N SER A 269 11.00 -11.27 24.26
CA SER A 269 10.61 -11.62 22.87
C SER A 269 9.72 -12.85 22.83
N CYS A 270 9.96 -13.83 23.71
CA CYS A 270 9.13 -15.03 23.85
C CYS A 270 7.80 -14.84 24.58
N PHE A 271 7.48 -13.64 25.06
CA PHE A 271 6.13 -13.28 25.52
C PHE A 271 5.32 -12.56 24.42
N PHE A 272 5.95 -12.13 23.31
CA PHE A 272 5.26 -11.63 22.13
C PHE A 272 4.85 -12.78 21.18
N PRO A 273 3.55 -12.92 20.83
CA PRO A 273 3.02 -13.95 19.95
C PRO A 273 3.71 -14.13 18.60
N GLU A 274 4.17 -13.04 17.98
CA GLU A 274 4.86 -13.04 16.69
C GLU A 274 6.04 -14.02 16.64
N ASN A 275 6.73 -14.25 17.76
CA ASN A 275 7.89 -15.12 17.88
C ASN A 275 7.55 -16.61 18.15
N LEU A 276 6.26 -16.96 18.28
CA LEU A 276 5.84 -18.31 18.74
C LEU A 276 4.61 -18.91 18.05
N ILE A 277 3.71 -18.13 17.43
CA ILE A 277 2.51 -18.66 16.76
C ILE A 277 2.81 -19.67 15.62
N VAL A 278 3.98 -19.53 14.97
CA VAL A 278 4.41 -20.44 13.89
C VAL A 278 4.70 -21.86 14.41
N ASN A 279 5.06 -21.99 15.69
CA ASN A 279 5.55 -23.23 16.30
C ASN A 279 4.52 -23.98 17.16
N ILE A 280 3.42 -23.34 17.57
CA ILE A 280 2.32 -23.99 18.33
C ILE A 280 1.76 -25.17 17.52
N THR A 281 1.73 -26.36 18.11
CA THR A 281 1.40 -27.61 17.40
C THR A 281 -0.11 -27.85 17.26
N THR A 282 -0.90 -27.33 18.20
CA THR A 282 -2.37 -27.39 18.21
C THR A 282 -2.98 -26.40 17.21
N PRO A 283 -4.12 -26.70 16.55
CA PRO A 283 -4.79 -25.74 15.67
C PRO A 283 -5.24 -24.50 16.44
N LEU A 284 -4.72 -23.34 16.01
CA LEU A 284 -4.97 -22.02 16.57
C LEU A 284 -5.72 -21.14 15.53
N PHE A 285 -6.65 -20.33 16.01
CA PHE A 285 -7.30 -19.26 15.27
C PHE A 285 -6.85 -17.90 15.84
N ILE A 286 -6.40 -17.00 14.96
CA ILE A 286 -6.11 -15.60 15.31
C ILE A 286 -7.27 -14.73 14.84
N LEU A 287 -8.02 -14.19 15.79
CA LEU A 287 -8.99 -13.13 15.58
C LEU A 287 -8.39 -11.83 16.13
N ASN A 288 -8.13 -10.85 15.27
CA ASN A 288 -7.52 -9.60 15.70
C ASN A 288 -8.04 -8.44 14.85
N SER A 289 -7.95 -7.22 15.37
CA SER A 289 -7.99 -6.05 14.52
C SER A 289 -6.58 -5.68 14.07
N ALA A 290 -6.44 -5.27 12.81
CA ALA A 290 -5.25 -4.60 12.29
C ALA A 290 -5.02 -3.21 12.91
N TYR A 291 -6.07 -2.62 13.48
CA TYR A 291 -6.08 -1.37 14.24
C TYR A 291 -6.61 -1.61 15.65
N ASP A 292 -6.01 -2.56 16.37
CA ASP A 292 -6.41 -2.89 17.75
C ASP A 292 -6.39 -1.63 18.63
N SER A 293 -7.57 -1.25 19.14
CA SER A 293 -7.72 0.04 19.81
C SER A 293 -7.05 0.10 21.18
N TRP A 294 -6.71 -1.04 21.78
CA TRP A 294 -5.88 -1.09 23.00
C TRP A 294 -4.40 -0.96 22.64
N GLN A 295 -3.89 -1.71 21.66
CA GLN A 295 -2.47 -1.62 21.28
C GLN A 295 -2.14 -0.23 20.70
N ILE A 296 -3.05 0.39 19.94
CA ILE A 296 -2.91 1.78 19.49
C ILE A 296 -2.77 2.74 20.70
N ASN A 297 -3.62 2.59 21.73
CA ASN A 297 -3.64 3.50 22.88
C ASN A 297 -2.54 3.26 23.94
N ASN A 298 -1.94 2.07 23.99
CA ASN A 298 -1.02 1.68 25.07
C ASN A 298 0.39 1.29 24.58
N SER A 299 0.57 1.08 23.27
CA SER A 299 1.84 0.64 22.67
C SER A 299 2.28 1.53 21.52
N LEU A 300 1.44 1.80 20.51
CA LEU A 300 1.85 2.57 19.34
C LEU A 300 1.86 4.09 19.61
N ALA A 301 0.80 4.62 20.20
CA ALA A 301 0.63 6.04 20.50
C ALA A 301 0.19 6.29 21.97
N PRO A 302 0.92 5.78 22.97
CA PRO A 302 0.58 6.00 24.37
C PRO A 302 0.70 7.50 24.75
N PRO A 303 -0.03 7.99 25.78
CA PRO A 303 0.07 9.38 26.23
C PRO A 303 1.49 9.83 26.69
N SER A 304 2.41 8.89 26.93
CA SER A 304 3.83 9.16 27.18
C SER A 304 4.61 9.51 25.91
N ALA A 305 4.22 8.96 24.77
CA ALA A 305 4.81 9.23 23.45
C ALA A 305 4.06 10.36 22.69
N ASP A 306 2.87 10.75 23.15
CA ASP A 306 2.03 11.85 22.65
C ASP A 306 1.99 13.06 23.62
N PRO A 307 3.13 13.70 23.98
CA PRO A 307 3.17 14.76 25.00
C PRO A 307 2.44 16.05 24.60
N HIS A 308 2.13 16.21 23.30
CA HIS A 308 1.39 17.35 22.77
C HIS A 308 -0.10 17.05 22.54
N GLY A 309 -0.52 15.78 22.58
CA GLY A 309 -1.91 15.37 22.41
C GLY A 309 -2.39 15.30 20.95
N GLU A 310 -1.48 15.35 19.98
CA GLU A 310 -1.75 15.30 18.54
C GLU A 310 -2.49 14.01 18.14
N TRP A 311 -2.19 12.90 18.82
CA TRP A 311 -2.86 11.61 18.58
C TRP A 311 -4.18 11.45 19.33
N LYS A 312 -4.57 12.38 20.21
CA LYS A 312 -5.74 12.23 21.08
C LYS A 312 -7.06 12.01 20.34
N SER A 313 -7.26 12.65 19.18
CA SER A 313 -8.46 12.44 18.36
C SER A 313 -8.39 11.13 17.56
N CYS A 314 -7.28 10.94 16.85
CA CYS A 314 -7.00 9.79 15.99
C CYS A 314 -7.19 8.44 16.70
N ARG A 315 -6.72 8.33 17.96
CA ARG A 315 -6.75 7.11 18.77
C ARG A 315 -8.14 6.61 19.17
N TYR A 316 -9.18 7.43 19.02
CA TYR A 316 -10.58 7.06 19.28
C TYR A 316 -11.46 7.15 18.02
N ASN A 317 -10.95 7.71 16.92
CA ASN A 317 -11.65 7.80 15.64
C ASN A 317 -10.65 7.90 14.49
N LEU A 318 -10.55 6.86 13.65
CA LEU A 318 -9.64 6.86 12.50
C LEU A 318 -9.98 7.95 11.47
N ALA A 319 -11.25 8.36 11.36
CA ALA A 319 -11.65 9.49 10.51
C ALA A 319 -11.22 10.87 11.08
N SER A 320 -10.61 10.91 12.26
CA SER A 320 -9.98 12.11 12.85
C SER A 320 -8.44 12.08 12.81
N CYS A 321 -7.84 11.05 12.19
CA CYS A 321 -6.40 10.99 11.94
C CYS A 321 -5.99 11.87 10.76
N SER A 322 -4.87 12.58 10.90
CA SER A 322 -4.20 13.22 9.77
C SER A 322 -3.52 12.19 8.85
N ALA A 323 -3.11 12.61 7.64
CA ALA A 323 -2.52 11.70 6.66
C ALA A 323 -1.25 10.99 7.17
N SER A 324 -0.39 11.67 7.93
CA SER A 324 0.80 11.07 8.54
C SER A 324 0.48 10.09 9.68
N GLN A 325 -0.56 10.38 10.47
CA GLN A 325 -1.05 9.45 11.49
C GLN A 325 -1.64 8.19 10.86
N MET A 326 -2.41 8.33 9.77
CA MET A 326 -2.88 7.20 8.98
C MET A 326 -1.72 6.41 8.36
N GLN A 327 -0.68 7.05 7.84
CA GLN A 327 0.50 6.35 7.30
C GLN A 327 1.18 5.46 8.36
N ILE A 328 1.34 5.98 9.59
CA ILE A 328 1.88 5.21 10.72
C ILE A 328 0.96 4.05 11.11
N LEU A 329 -0.37 4.23 11.08
CA LEU A 329 -1.33 3.16 11.31
C LEU A 329 -1.31 2.09 10.21
N GLN A 330 -1.19 2.45 8.94
CA GLN A 330 -0.98 1.49 7.85
C GLN A 330 0.35 0.72 8.05
N GLY A 331 1.40 1.39 8.51
CA GLY A 331 2.67 0.77 8.90
C GLY A 331 2.52 -0.26 10.04
N PHE A 332 1.67 0.03 11.03
CA PHE A 332 1.31 -0.90 12.10
C PHE A 332 0.51 -2.12 11.58
N ARG A 333 -0.53 -1.89 10.77
CA ARG A 333 -1.29 -2.96 10.06
C ARG A 333 -0.36 -3.85 9.25
N ASN A 334 0.54 -3.28 8.47
CA ASN A 334 1.46 -4.02 7.61
C ASN A 334 2.50 -4.84 8.42
N GLN A 335 2.89 -4.38 9.61
CA GLN A 335 3.68 -5.20 10.54
C GLN A 335 2.87 -6.40 11.06
N MET A 336 1.59 -6.22 11.41
CA MET A 336 0.72 -7.34 11.81
C MET A 336 0.59 -8.39 10.71
N LEU A 337 0.31 -7.96 9.47
CA LEU A 337 0.14 -8.86 8.33
C LEU A 337 1.43 -9.61 7.97
N ASN A 338 2.60 -9.00 8.18
CA ASN A 338 3.88 -9.68 8.03
C ASN A 338 4.14 -10.70 9.16
N ALA A 339 3.82 -10.38 10.42
CA ALA A 339 3.99 -11.30 11.55
C ALA A 339 3.18 -12.59 11.38
N VAL A 340 1.93 -12.50 10.90
CA VAL A 340 1.08 -13.68 10.64
C VAL A 340 1.40 -14.41 9.32
N ARG A 341 2.28 -13.89 8.47
CA ARG A 341 2.52 -14.41 7.10
C ARG A 341 3.02 -15.85 7.07
N GLN A 342 3.82 -16.28 8.05
CA GLN A 342 4.23 -17.69 8.15
C GLN A 342 3.15 -18.57 8.78
N PHE A 343 2.37 -18.01 9.72
CA PHE A 343 1.26 -18.70 10.37
C PHE A 343 0.09 -19.00 9.42
N SER A 344 -0.24 -18.08 8.51
CA SER A 344 -1.29 -18.26 7.50
C SER A 344 -0.94 -19.32 6.44
N MET A 345 0.34 -19.65 6.24
CA MET A 345 0.75 -20.76 5.36
C MET A 345 0.59 -22.15 6.00
N ARG A 346 0.27 -22.25 7.30
CA ARG A 346 0.14 -23.55 7.99
C ARG A 346 -1.21 -24.22 7.71
N ASN A 347 -1.21 -25.55 7.58
CA ASN A 347 -2.46 -26.31 7.54
C ASN A 347 -3.19 -26.21 8.90
N GLN A 348 -4.52 -26.17 8.88
CA GLN A 348 -5.40 -26.07 10.06
C GLN A 348 -5.26 -24.79 10.91
N SER A 349 -4.41 -23.82 10.58
CA SER A 349 -4.49 -22.48 11.19
C SER A 349 -5.73 -21.74 10.68
N GLY A 350 -6.32 -20.93 11.55
CA GLY A 350 -7.45 -20.06 11.24
C GLY A 350 -7.08 -18.59 11.47
N MET A 351 -7.68 -17.68 10.70
CA MET A 351 -7.38 -16.25 10.79
C MET A 351 -8.56 -15.38 10.34
N PHE A 352 -8.85 -14.34 11.10
CA PHE A 352 -9.78 -13.27 10.77
C PHE A 352 -9.18 -11.94 11.26
N ILE A 353 -8.67 -11.13 10.33
CA ILE A 353 -8.06 -9.83 10.64
C ILE A 353 -8.86 -8.72 9.95
N ASN A 354 -9.49 -7.84 10.73
CA ASN A 354 -10.32 -6.74 10.21
C ASN A 354 -9.73 -5.34 10.43
N SER A 355 -10.23 -4.33 9.71
CA SER A 355 -9.83 -2.92 9.85
C SER A 355 -10.68 -2.13 10.88
N CYS A 356 -11.30 -2.78 11.86
CA CYS A 356 -12.14 -2.13 12.87
C CYS A 356 -11.30 -1.46 13.98
N LEU A 357 -11.58 -0.22 14.39
CA LEU A 357 -10.95 0.36 15.61
C LEU A 357 -11.58 -0.25 16.88
N VAL A 358 -11.19 -1.49 17.21
CA VAL A 358 -11.82 -2.32 18.25
C VAL A 358 -10.79 -3.11 19.06
N HIS A 359 -11.16 -3.51 20.27
CA HIS A 359 -10.45 -4.45 21.14
C HIS A 359 -11.50 -5.32 21.86
N CYS A 360 -11.32 -6.64 21.92
CA CYS A 360 -12.35 -7.64 22.28
C CYS A 360 -13.60 -7.61 21.39
N GLN A 361 -13.86 -8.74 20.73
CA GLN A 361 -14.92 -8.92 19.73
C GLN A 361 -15.82 -10.13 20.06
N THR A 362 -15.23 -11.20 20.59
CA THR A 362 -15.91 -12.48 20.95
C THR A 362 -16.92 -12.34 22.08
N GLU A 363 -16.67 -11.44 23.04
CA GLU A 363 -17.54 -11.21 24.21
C GLU A 363 -18.71 -10.24 23.90
N LYS A 364 -18.70 -9.57 22.74
CA LYS A 364 -19.59 -8.45 22.38
C LYS A 364 -20.58 -8.81 21.26
N SER A 365 -21.54 -7.92 21.01
CA SER A 365 -22.45 -7.99 19.84
C SER A 365 -21.70 -8.14 18.50
N ALA A 366 -20.49 -7.58 18.38
CA ALA A 366 -19.62 -7.73 17.22
C ALA A 366 -19.32 -9.19 16.81
N TRP A 367 -19.46 -10.16 17.74
CA TRP A 367 -19.29 -11.59 17.48
C TRP A 367 -20.26 -12.14 16.41
N TYR A 368 -21.55 -11.80 16.47
CA TYR A 368 -22.60 -12.40 15.62
C TYR A 368 -23.88 -11.57 15.41
N ALA A 369 -23.94 -10.30 15.82
CA ALA A 369 -25.09 -9.46 15.49
C ALA A 369 -25.22 -9.24 13.97
N ASN A 370 -26.39 -8.75 13.50
CA ASN A 370 -26.58 -8.30 12.11
C ASN A 370 -25.57 -7.21 11.66
N GLU A 371 -24.96 -6.52 12.62
CA GLU A 371 -23.94 -5.48 12.44
C GLU A 371 -22.52 -5.98 12.82
N SER A 372 -22.34 -7.31 12.92
CA SER A 372 -21.03 -7.95 13.09
C SER A 372 -20.11 -7.60 11.91
N PRO A 373 -18.83 -7.25 12.15
CA PRO A 373 -17.86 -7.10 11.08
C PRO A 373 -17.76 -8.39 10.26
N ALA A 374 -18.12 -8.32 8.98
CA ALA A 374 -18.08 -9.43 8.05
C ALA A 374 -16.99 -9.21 7.01
N LEU A 375 -16.19 -10.25 6.74
CA LEU A 375 -15.17 -10.24 5.70
C LEU A 375 -15.57 -11.22 4.59
N GLY A 376 -15.67 -10.71 3.37
CA GLY A 376 -16.34 -11.41 2.27
C GLY A 376 -17.81 -11.68 2.59
N ASN A 377 -18.15 -12.93 2.88
CA ASN A 377 -19.51 -13.38 3.24
C ASN A 377 -19.56 -14.13 4.58
N LYS A 378 -18.68 -13.81 5.54
CA LYS A 378 -18.64 -14.43 6.87
C LYS A 378 -18.51 -13.41 7.98
N THR A 379 -19.40 -13.49 8.96
CA THR A 379 -19.24 -12.89 10.30
C THR A 379 -18.15 -13.61 11.10
N ILE A 380 -17.78 -13.04 12.24
CA ILE A 380 -16.74 -13.60 13.13
C ILE A 380 -17.13 -14.99 13.64
N ALA A 381 -18.38 -15.18 14.13
CA ALA A 381 -18.82 -16.48 14.65
C ALA A 381 -18.91 -17.57 13.56
N GLU A 382 -19.36 -17.23 12.35
CA GLU A 382 -19.37 -18.18 11.21
C GLU A 382 -17.94 -18.59 10.82
N ALA A 383 -17.02 -17.63 10.78
CA ALA A 383 -15.61 -17.86 10.48
C ALA A 383 -14.93 -18.80 11.50
N VAL A 384 -15.15 -18.56 12.80
CA VAL A 384 -14.64 -19.45 13.87
C VAL A 384 -15.35 -20.80 13.85
N GLY A 385 -16.66 -20.84 13.62
CA GLY A 385 -17.46 -22.07 13.55
C GLY A 385 -17.03 -23.01 12.43
N ASP A 386 -16.92 -22.49 11.21
CA ASP A 386 -16.50 -23.25 10.04
C ASP A 386 -15.08 -23.79 10.19
N TRP A 387 -14.16 -22.98 10.72
CA TRP A 387 -12.82 -23.44 11.02
C TRP A 387 -12.81 -24.49 12.15
N TYR A 388 -13.56 -24.28 13.25
CA TYR A 388 -13.52 -25.18 14.40
C TYR A 388 -14.03 -26.57 14.02
N PHE A 389 -15.15 -26.64 13.31
CA PHE A 389 -15.74 -27.90 12.89
C PHE A 389 -15.10 -28.53 11.65
N ASP A 390 -14.11 -27.88 11.03
CA ASP A 390 -13.42 -28.28 9.79
C ASP A 390 -14.35 -28.30 8.56
N ARG A 391 -15.29 -27.34 8.51
CA ARG A 391 -16.23 -27.13 7.39
C ARG A 391 -15.63 -26.29 6.26
N ALA A 392 -14.71 -25.38 6.59
CA ALA A 392 -13.93 -24.61 5.64
C ALA A 392 -12.53 -24.27 6.18
N GLU A 393 -11.59 -23.99 5.28
CA GLU A 393 -10.39 -23.23 5.62
C GLU A 393 -10.74 -21.74 5.69
N VAL A 394 -10.35 -21.06 6.76
CA VAL A 394 -10.77 -19.68 7.05
C VAL A 394 -9.55 -18.85 7.40
N LYS A 395 -9.08 -18.06 6.43
CA LYS A 395 -7.90 -17.20 6.53
C LYS A 395 -8.19 -15.86 5.86
N VAL A 396 -9.10 -15.09 6.44
CA VAL A 396 -9.59 -13.83 5.87
C VAL A 396 -8.88 -12.64 6.48
N VAL A 397 -8.56 -11.68 5.62
CA VAL A 397 -7.96 -10.38 5.97
C VAL A 397 -8.79 -9.31 5.27
N ASP A 398 -9.01 -8.20 5.95
CA ASP A 398 -9.62 -7.01 5.38
C ASP A 398 -8.63 -6.30 4.45
N GLU A 399 -8.87 -6.44 3.14
CA GLU A 399 -8.11 -5.78 2.08
C GLU A 399 -8.44 -4.28 2.02
N THR A 400 -9.53 -3.81 2.64
CA THR A 400 -9.89 -2.39 2.63
C THR A 400 -9.08 -1.60 3.67
N CYS A 401 -8.12 -0.82 3.17
CA CYS A 401 -7.25 -0.01 4.01
C CYS A 401 -7.89 1.30 4.50
N ARG A 402 -8.88 1.83 3.74
CA ARG A 402 -9.45 3.18 3.92
C ARG A 402 -10.95 3.21 4.24
N HIS A 403 -11.67 2.13 3.98
CA HIS A 403 -13.04 1.99 4.46
C HIS A 403 -12.98 1.46 5.90
N LEU A 404 -13.35 2.32 6.85
CA LEU A 404 -13.91 1.83 8.10
C LEU A 404 -15.14 0.99 7.73
N ILE A 405 -15.03 -0.33 7.82
CA ILE A 405 -16.22 -1.18 7.98
C ILE A 405 -17.03 -0.58 9.16
N PRO A 406 -18.37 -0.47 9.08
CA PRO A 406 -19.19 0.06 10.19
C PRO A 406 -19.20 -0.85 11.43
N CYS A 407 -18.08 -0.96 12.13
CA CYS A 407 -17.88 -1.86 13.27
C CYS A 407 -18.46 -1.30 14.58
N LEU A 408 -19.71 -0.84 14.53
CA LEU A 408 -20.37 -0.14 15.64
C LEU A 408 -21.74 -0.76 15.95
N GLY A 409 -21.74 -1.75 16.84
CA GLY A 409 -22.87 -2.04 17.72
C GLY A 409 -23.05 -0.97 18.82
N HIS A 410 -22.78 0.31 18.50
CA HIS A 410 -22.96 1.46 19.38
C HIS A 410 -24.25 2.18 19.00
N VAL A 411 -25.19 2.25 19.95
CA VAL A 411 -26.52 2.83 19.73
C VAL A 411 -26.43 4.32 19.41
N LEU A 412 -26.76 4.69 18.17
CA LEU A 412 -27.18 6.04 17.80
C LEU A 412 -28.58 5.97 17.17
N VAL A 413 -29.57 6.42 17.94
CA VAL A 413 -30.99 6.48 17.53
C VAL A 413 -31.13 7.45 16.33
N PRO A 414 -31.90 7.11 15.29
CA PRO A 414 -31.59 7.58 13.93
C PRO A 414 -32.13 8.96 13.57
N CYS A 415 -31.34 9.73 12.81
CA CYS A 415 -31.86 10.80 11.97
C CYS A 415 -32.46 10.20 10.68
N LEU A 416 -33.75 10.45 10.46
CA LEU A 416 -34.51 9.96 9.32
C LEU A 416 -34.01 10.48 7.97
N GLN A 417 -33.80 9.57 7.00
CA GLN A 417 -34.15 9.86 5.62
C GLN A 417 -34.70 8.64 4.87
N ARG A 418 -36.02 8.64 4.64
CA ARG A 418 -36.73 7.69 3.79
C ARG A 418 -36.69 8.14 2.33
N SER A 419 -36.18 7.27 1.45
CA SER A 419 -36.77 6.92 0.14
C SER A 419 -35.81 5.94 -0.57
N GLN A 420 -36.06 4.63 -0.64
CA GLN A 420 -37.07 4.00 -1.51
C GLN A 420 -37.19 4.65 -2.90
N SER A 421 -36.72 3.92 -3.91
CA SER A 421 -36.86 4.24 -5.33
C SER A 421 -38.31 4.07 -5.81
N PRO A 422 -38.85 5.03 -6.59
CA PRO A 422 -40.15 4.88 -7.24
C PRO A 422 -40.01 4.29 -8.65
N ILE A 423 -40.48 3.06 -8.83
CA ILE A 423 -40.97 2.61 -10.16
C ILE A 423 -42.18 3.48 -10.50
N MET A 424 -42.24 4.04 -11.72
CA MET A 424 -43.38 4.85 -12.15
C MET A 424 -44.03 4.29 -13.42
N VAL A 425 -45.27 3.85 -13.28
CA VAL A 425 -46.14 3.39 -14.37
C VAL A 425 -47.02 4.55 -14.85
N TRP A 426 -47.28 4.61 -16.15
CA TRP A 426 -48.08 5.66 -16.80
C TRP A 426 -49.59 5.50 -16.57
N THR A 427 -50.31 6.60 -16.25
CA THR A 427 -51.71 6.83 -16.73
C THR A 427 -52.20 8.30 -16.62
N LEU A 428 -52.43 8.93 -17.78
CA LEU A 428 -53.63 9.71 -18.17
C LEU A 428 -54.17 10.93 -17.34
N PHE A 429 -53.86 12.14 -17.84
CA PHE A 429 -54.82 13.22 -18.24
C PHE A 429 -55.53 14.15 -17.17
N PRO A 430 -56.15 15.30 -17.58
CA PRO A 430 -56.14 16.60 -16.84
C PRO A 430 -57.59 17.16 -16.56
N PRO A 431 -57.95 18.48 -16.41
CA PRO A 431 -57.19 19.76 -16.48
C PRO A 431 -57.61 20.98 -15.56
N THR A 432 -56.95 22.12 -15.82
CA THR A 432 -57.42 23.55 -15.75
C THR A 432 -57.26 24.44 -14.47
N PRO A 433 -57.15 25.80 -14.62
CA PRO A 433 -56.60 26.80 -13.63
C PRO A 433 -57.71 27.79 -13.11
N PRO A 434 -57.53 29.09 -12.67
CA PRO A 434 -56.42 30.08 -12.72
C PRO A 434 -56.19 31.03 -11.48
N ASP A 435 -55.46 32.14 -11.74
CA ASP A 435 -55.40 33.47 -11.06
C ASP A 435 -54.33 33.74 -9.97
N THR A 436 -53.73 34.94 -9.82
CA THR A 436 -53.35 36.06 -10.74
C THR A 436 -52.29 36.99 -10.08
N ASN A 437 -51.65 37.88 -10.89
CA ASN A 437 -50.95 39.14 -10.52
C ASN A 437 -49.55 39.06 -9.82
N SER A 438 -48.62 40.02 -10.02
CA SER A 438 -48.40 41.00 -11.12
C SER A 438 -47.00 41.67 -11.01
N ASN A 439 -46.39 42.05 -12.15
CA ASN A 439 -45.35 43.12 -12.38
C ASN A 439 -44.05 43.15 -11.52
N SER A 440 -42.83 43.51 -11.98
CA SER A 440 -42.19 43.83 -13.29
C SER A 440 -40.67 44.11 -13.01
N LEU A 441 -39.72 44.60 -13.84
CA LEU A 441 -39.68 45.14 -15.21
C LEU A 441 -38.21 45.16 -15.77
N ARG A 442 -37.87 44.38 -16.83
CA ARG A 442 -36.64 44.43 -17.69
C ARG A 442 -35.23 44.18 -17.06
N GLY A 443 -34.31 43.47 -17.74
CA GLY A 443 -34.47 42.64 -18.96
C GLY A 443 -33.16 42.30 -19.72
N SER A 444 -33.26 41.31 -20.62
CA SER A 444 -32.27 40.88 -21.65
C SER A 444 -30.99 40.17 -21.14
N MET A 445 -30.41 39.16 -21.81
CA MET A 445 -30.80 38.50 -23.08
C MET A 445 -30.25 37.05 -23.20
N VAL A 446 -31.11 36.02 -23.04
CA VAL A 446 -30.88 34.64 -23.53
C VAL A 446 -32.25 34.02 -23.89
N LYS A 447 -32.34 33.20 -24.95
CA LYS A 447 -33.47 32.29 -25.19
C LYS A 447 -33.00 30.92 -25.67
N PHE A 448 -33.63 29.88 -25.13
CA PHE A 448 -33.40 28.48 -25.49
C PHE A 448 -34.07 28.09 -26.83
N LEU A 449 -33.33 27.31 -27.61
CA LEU A 449 -33.67 25.94 -28.04
C LEU A 449 -35.16 25.54 -28.21
N TRP A 450 -35.54 25.11 -29.43
CA TRP A 450 -36.54 24.08 -29.81
C TRP A 450 -36.22 23.70 -31.28
N ILE A 451 -35.91 22.46 -31.71
CA ILE A 451 -36.52 21.12 -31.60
C ILE A 451 -37.73 20.92 -32.56
N GLY A 452 -37.59 19.97 -33.51
CA GLY A 452 -38.63 19.47 -34.44
C GLY A 452 -38.31 19.74 -35.94
N ILE A 453 -38.06 18.79 -36.86
CA ILE A 453 -38.86 17.63 -37.37
C ILE A 453 -40.02 18.11 -38.28
N VAL A 454 -40.14 17.76 -39.59
CA VAL A 454 -39.28 16.95 -40.51
C VAL A 454 -39.68 17.12 -42.01
N THR A 455 -38.81 16.72 -42.97
CA THR A 455 -39.04 16.50 -44.44
C THR A 455 -39.45 17.70 -45.35
N ALA A 456 -39.15 17.74 -46.67
CA ALA A 456 -38.21 17.01 -47.55
C ALA A 456 -38.12 17.70 -48.95
N LEU A 457 -37.28 17.14 -49.86
CA LEU A 457 -36.94 17.57 -51.24
C LEU A 457 -35.99 18.79 -51.27
N VAL A 458 -34.92 18.82 -52.10
CA VAL A 458 -34.53 18.03 -53.28
C VAL A 458 -33.27 17.19 -52.94
N PHE A 459 -33.25 15.85 -53.09
CA PHE A 459 -32.73 15.10 -54.26
C PHE A 459 -31.28 15.50 -54.65
N ARG A 460 -30.32 14.60 -54.91
CA ARG A 460 -30.19 13.12 -54.93
C ARG A 460 -28.67 12.85 -55.12
N THR A 461 -27.98 11.77 -54.75
CA THR A 461 -28.20 10.43 -54.14
C THR A 461 -26.81 10.06 -53.54
N TRP A 462 -26.57 9.35 -52.42
CA TRP A 462 -27.13 8.10 -51.88
C TRP A 462 -26.84 6.89 -52.81
N VAL A 463 -26.44 5.70 -52.36
CA VAL A 463 -26.81 4.98 -51.12
C VAL A 463 -25.62 4.22 -50.48
N ASP A 464 -25.69 4.12 -49.17
CA ASP A 464 -25.21 3.07 -48.24
C ASP A 464 -25.15 1.64 -48.85
N GLY A 465 -24.42 0.63 -48.33
CA GLY A 465 -23.88 0.42 -46.98
C GLY A 465 -24.82 -0.47 -46.14
N PHE A 466 -24.35 -1.63 -45.63
CA PHE A 466 -24.94 -2.37 -44.50
C PHE A 466 -24.00 -3.50 -44.01
N VAL A 467 -24.31 -4.11 -42.87
CA VAL A 467 -23.61 -5.24 -42.24
C VAL A 467 -24.48 -6.52 -42.31
N GLU A 468 -23.83 -7.67 -42.09
CA GLU A 468 -24.39 -8.96 -41.66
C GLU A 468 -24.80 -10.01 -42.71
N GLU A 469 -24.64 -11.25 -42.25
CA GLU A 469 -24.40 -12.50 -42.97
C GLU A 469 -25.54 -13.05 -43.86
N LYS A 470 -25.19 -13.68 -44.99
CA LYS A 470 -25.08 -15.16 -45.06
C LYS A 470 -24.49 -15.68 -46.38
N ASN A 471 -24.00 -16.92 -46.33
CA ASN A 471 -23.46 -17.68 -47.45
C ASN A 471 -24.50 -18.66 -48.03
N LEU A 472 -24.26 -19.13 -49.26
CA LEU A 472 -25.02 -20.11 -50.06
C LEU A 472 -26.31 -19.53 -50.70
N ASP A 473 -26.72 -19.91 -51.92
CA ASP A 473 -26.30 -21.09 -52.72
C ASP A 473 -26.39 -20.91 -54.27
N GLU A 474 -25.97 -21.96 -55.01
CA GLU A 474 -26.29 -22.36 -56.41
C GLU A 474 -25.92 -21.49 -57.65
N THR A 475 -24.75 -21.82 -58.23
CA THR A 475 -24.46 -22.17 -59.66
C THR A 475 -25.31 -21.70 -60.86
N VAL A 476 -24.66 -21.00 -61.83
CA VAL A 476 -24.23 -21.44 -63.21
C VAL A 476 -25.23 -22.25 -64.09
N PRO A 477 -25.44 -22.00 -65.43
CA PRO A 477 -24.51 -21.49 -66.48
C PRO A 477 -25.09 -20.29 -67.32
N SER A 478 -24.60 -19.78 -68.47
CA SER A 478 -23.72 -20.22 -69.59
C SER A 478 -23.10 -19.00 -70.34
N LEU A 479 -21.80 -18.92 -70.71
CA LEU A 479 -21.07 -19.49 -71.89
C LEU A 479 -21.16 -18.65 -73.21
N LEU A 480 -20.09 -18.64 -74.03
CA LEU A 480 -19.80 -17.91 -75.31
C LEU A 480 -19.19 -16.49 -75.13
N GLU A 481 -17.93 -16.20 -75.52
CA GLU A 481 -17.33 -15.93 -76.86
C GLU A 481 -17.58 -14.48 -77.39
N THR A 482 -16.63 -13.70 -77.97
CA THR A 482 -15.15 -13.71 -78.10
C THR A 482 -14.65 -12.31 -78.57
N ASP A 483 -13.33 -12.04 -78.44
CA ASP A 483 -12.50 -11.09 -79.23
C ASP A 483 -12.76 -9.56 -79.30
N GLY A 484 -11.66 -8.79 -79.29
CA GLY A 484 -11.27 -8.08 -80.53
C GLY A 484 -11.06 -6.56 -80.56
N SER A 485 -9.81 -6.10 -80.34
CA SER A 485 -9.20 -4.86 -80.92
C SER A 485 -9.67 -3.47 -80.40
N SER A 486 -9.00 -2.34 -80.65
CA SER A 486 -7.88 -2.06 -81.58
C SER A 486 -6.94 -0.87 -81.20
N LYS A 487 -5.75 -0.89 -81.81
CA LYS A 487 -4.82 0.22 -82.15
C LYS A 487 -4.05 1.00 -81.06
N ALA A 488 -2.81 1.33 -81.45
CA ALA A 488 -1.88 2.23 -80.76
C ALA A 488 -1.56 3.47 -81.63
N PHE A 489 -0.92 4.48 -81.03
CA PHE A 489 -0.26 5.59 -81.73
C PHE A 489 0.98 6.06 -80.93
N ASN A 490 1.90 6.79 -81.57
CA ASN A 490 3.31 6.90 -81.17
C ASN A 490 3.67 7.95 -80.09
N ASP A 491 4.70 7.58 -79.31
CA ASP A 491 5.92 8.31 -78.91
C ASP A 491 5.95 9.82 -78.59
N THR A 492 6.91 10.15 -77.70
CA THR A 492 7.62 11.44 -77.55
C THR A 492 7.10 12.43 -76.49
N LEU A 493 7.26 12.08 -75.20
CA LEU A 493 7.73 13.05 -74.20
C LEU A 493 8.59 12.43 -73.09
N LEU A 494 9.60 11.65 -73.48
CA LEU A 494 10.76 11.38 -72.62
C LEU A 494 11.78 12.53 -72.78
N MET A 495 12.73 12.67 -71.85
CA MET A 495 13.89 13.61 -71.91
C MET A 495 13.67 15.07 -71.46
N VAL A 496 13.13 15.31 -70.25
CA VAL A 496 13.41 16.55 -69.49
C VAL A 496 13.80 16.27 -68.03
N GLU A 497 12.96 15.58 -67.25
CA GLU A 497 13.09 15.59 -65.77
C GLU A 497 14.14 14.62 -65.20
N LEU A 498 14.61 13.62 -65.96
CA LEU A 498 15.58 12.64 -65.48
C LEU A 498 17.00 13.20 -65.25
N THR A 499 17.38 14.30 -65.91
CA THR A 499 18.72 14.88 -65.78
C THR A 499 18.87 15.74 -64.52
N LEU A 500 17.79 16.40 -64.09
CA LEU A 500 17.79 17.28 -62.91
C LEU A 500 17.83 16.48 -61.59
N VAL A 501 17.03 15.40 -61.51
CA VAL A 501 17.00 14.52 -60.33
C VAL A 501 18.39 13.91 -60.05
N GLN A 502 19.12 13.54 -61.11
CA GLN A 502 20.42 12.87 -60.95
C GLN A 502 21.56 13.83 -60.57
N GLN A 503 21.47 15.13 -60.92
CA GLN A 503 22.37 16.15 -60.39
C GLN A 503 21.99 16.58 -58.96
N ALA A 504 20.69 16.67 -58.64
CA ALA A 504 20.23 16.94 -57.27
C ALA A 504 20.70 15.86 -56.28
N ALA A 505 20.62 14.58 -56.67
CA ALA A 505 21.13 13.45 -55.89
C ALA A 505 22.64 13.53 -55.61
N SER A 506 23.44 14.11 -56.53
CA SER A 506 24.88 14.33 -56.30
C SER A 506 25.15 15.48 -55.32
N ALA A 507 24.32 16.53 -55.30
CA ALA A 507 24.45 17.65 -54.37
C ALA A 507 23.94 17.35 -52.94
N TRP A 508 23.15 16.30 -52.76
CA TRP A 508 22.61 15.90 -51.45
C TRP A 508 23.59 15.06 -50.60
N MET A 509 24.64 14.50 -51.21
CA MET A 509 25.58 13.56 -50.55
C MET A 509 26.78 14.22 -49.82
N GLU A 510 26.71 15.51 -49.48
CA GLU A 510 27.69 16.20 -48.60
C GLU A 510 27.09 16.66 -47.24
N GLN A 511 26.04 16.00 -46.74
CA GLN A 511 25.41 16.36 -45.47
C GLN A 511 25.98 15.59 -44.26
N HIS A 512 27.05 16.16 -43.70
CA HIS A 512 27.77 15.68 -42.52
C HIS A 512 27.02 15.89 -41.18
N LEU A 513 25.79 15.37 -41.05
CA LEU A 513 24.89 15.60 -39.90
C LEU A 513 24.34 14.26 -39.37
N LEU A 514 24.37 14.01 -38.06
CA LEU A 514 23.98 12.71 -37.48
C LEU A 514 23.22 12.81 -36.14
N ILE A 515 22.16 12.01 -36.00
CA ILE A 515 21.43 11.75 -34.75
C ILE A 515 21.52 10.26 -34.42
N ILE A 516 21.78 9.91 -33.16
CA ILE A 516 21.73 8.54 -32.64
C ILE A 516 20.65 8.48 -31.56
N TYR A 517 19.70 7.55 -31.67
CA TYR A 517 18.58 7.37 -30.75
C TYR A 517 18.62 5.99 -30.07
N ILE A 518 18.60 5.97 -28.74
CA ILE A 518 18.58 4.74 -27.93
C ILE A 518 17.14 4.40 -27.51
N VAL A 519 16.70 3.16 -27.77
CA VAL A 519 15.30 2.73 -27.65
C VAL A 519 15.11 1.52 -26.73
N ASP A 520 14.26 1.70 -25.71
CA ASP A 520 13.72 0.65 -24.83
C ASP A 520 12.40 0.05 -25.38
N MET A 521 12.11 -1.21 -25.02
CA MET A 521 11.33 -2.19 -25.81
C MET A 521 10.45 -3.15 -24.97
N ASP A 522 9.71 -2.64 -23.97
CA ASP A 522 8.99 -3.50 -23.00
C ASP A 522 7.46 -3.69 -23.24
N ARG A 523 6.93 -3.26 -24.40
CA ARG A 523 5.54 -3.57 -24.81
C ARG A 523 5.37 -3.67 -26.34
N GLU A 524 5.48 -4.88 -26.91
CA GLU A 524 4.45 -5.42 -27.83
C GLU A 524 4.59 -6.94 -28.10
N ARG A 525 3.68 -7.51 -28.90
CA ARG A 525 3.43 -8.96 -28.99
C ARG A 525 4.40 -9.73 -29.89
N THR A 526 4.63 -11.00 -29.54
CA THR A 526 5.43 -11.97 -30.30
C THR A 526 4.96 -12.18 -31.74
N VAL A 527 5.84 -11.95 -32.72
CA VAL A 527 5.67 -12.38 -34.13
C VAL A 527 7.01 -12.77 -34.75
N GLY A 528 7.03 -13.89 -35.49
CA GLY A 528 7.99 -14.12 -36.59
C GLY A 528 9.33 -14.79 -36.25
N SER A 529 9.72 -15.75 -37.09
CA SER A 529 11.03 -16.39 -37.08
C SER A 529 12.04 -15.66 -37.98
N PHE A 530 13.29 -15.54 -37.54
CA PHE A 530 14.39 -15.06 -38.38
C PHE A 530 14.86 -16.13 -39.38
N THR A 531 15.15 -15.73 -40.61
CA THR A 531 15.89 -16.53 -41.61
C THR A 531 16.92 -15.66 -42.32
N PHE A 532 18.18 -16.12 -42.33
CA PHE A 532 19.26 -15.46 -43.07
C PHE A 532 19.27 -15.95 -44.54
N ARG A 533 19.53 -15.03 -45.47
CA ARG A 533 19.99 -15.32 -46.83
C ARG A 533 21.19 -14.43 -47.15
N GLU A 534 22.30 -15.05 -47.50
CA GLU A 534 23.33 -14.39 -48.31
C GLU A 534 23.00 -14.63 -49.79
N GLU A 535 23.19 -13.62 -50.64
CA GLU A 535 23.32 -13.80 -52.08
C GLU A 535 24.61 -13.11 -52.55
N HIS A 536 25.45 -13.84 -53.29
CA HIS A 536 26.80 -13.40 -53.65
C HIS A 536 26.78 -12.46 -54.87
N GLY A 537 27.39 -11.26 -54.78
CA GLY A 537 27.54 -10.41 -55.96
C GLY A 537 28.18 -9.03 -55.76
N VAL A 538 29.51 -8.96 -55.88
CA VAL A 538 30.29 -7.81 -56.44
C VAL A 538 30.00 -6.39 -55.93
N THR A 539 30.81 -5.96 -54.95
CA THR A 539 31.30 -4.57 -54.74
C THR A 539 30.31 -3.39 -54.86
N THR A 540 29.51 -3.15 -53.82
CA THR A 540 29.57 -1.91 -52.99
C THR A 540 28.56 -2.01 -51.84
N PRO A 541 28.94 -1.73 -50.58
CA PRO A 541 27.99 -1.70 -49.47
C PRO A 541 27.17 -0.40 -49.50
N LYS A 542 26.13 -0.36 -50.34
CA LYS A 542 25.06 0.63 -50.20
C LYS A 542 24.38 0.39 -48.86
N VAL A 543 24.42 1.38 -47.96
CA VAL A 543 23.65 1.33 -46.71
C VAL A 543 22.18 1.53 -47.05
N VAL A 544 21.43 0.44 -47.07
CA VAL A 544 19.95 0.46 -47.15
C VAL A 544 19.42 0.03 -45.78
N LEU A 545 19.25 1.01 -44.89
CA LEU A 545 18.62 0.82 -43.58
C LEU A 545 17.10 0.78 -43.73
N THR A 546 16.56 -0.35 -44.17
CA THR A 546 15.10 -0.61 -44.14
C THR A 546 14.69 -1.17 -42.77
N ALA A 547 14.51 -0.26 -41.80
CA ALA A 547 13.78 -0.53 -40.56
C ALA A 547 12.37 0.07 -40.68
N GLN A 548 11.40 -0.71 -41.19
CA GLN A 548 10.04 -0.22 -41.43
C GLN A 548 9.09 -0.55 -40.27
N LEU A 549 9.25 0.20 -39.18
CA LEU A 549 8.19 0.49 -38.20
C LEU A 549 8.17 2.03 -38.01
N HIS A 550 7.05 2.59 -37.56
CA HIS A 550 6.71 4.00 -37.79
C HIS A 550 7.75 5.02 -37.27
N PHE A 551 8.33 5.77 -38.21
CA PHE A 551 9.19 6.94 -37.98
C PHE A 551 8.71 8.17 -38.77
N SER A 552 7.39 8.34 -38.91
CA SER A 552 6.78 9.40 -39.73
C SER A 552 6.92 10.81 -39.15
N ASP A 553 7.16 10.93 -37.84
CA ASP A 553 6.71 12.14 -37.12
C ASP A 553 7.84 13.07 -36.64
N TRP A 554 9.11 12.69 -36.82
CA TRP A 554 10.26 13.61 -36.67
C TRP A 554 10.45 14.45 -37.94
N ASP A 555 9.39 15.19 -38.30
CA ASP A 555 9.30 16.07 -39.49
C ASP A 555 9.47 17.57 -39.11
N HIS A 556 9.98 17.83 -37.90
CA HIS A 556 10.35 19.16 -37.47
C HIS A 556 11.49 19.71 -38.36
N GLN A 557 11.25 20.87 -38.97
CA GLN A 557 11.99 21.46 -40.12
C GLN A 557 13.51 21.67 -39.94
N GLN A 558 14.06 21.37 -38.75
CA GLN A 558 15.45 21.66 -38.37
C GLN A 558 16.34 20.40 -38.28
N PHE A 559 15.72 19.22 -38.19
CA PHE A 559 16.42 17.93 -38.03
C PHE A 559 16.04 16.90 -39.11
N PHE A 560 15.03 17.17 -39.94
CA PHE A 560 14.47 16.22 -40.90
C PHE A 560 15.52 15.57 -41.83
N ASN A 561 16.50 16.37 -42.27
CA ASN A 561 17.55 16.04 -43.23
C ASN A 561 18.84 15.40 -42.64
N TRP A 562 18.85 15.07 -41.35
CA TRP A 562 20.00 14.46 -40.71
C TRP A 562 20.05 12.94 -40.93
N ASN A 563 21.25 12.36 -40.96
CA ASN A 563 21.37 10.90 -40.85
C ASN A 563 20.85 10.47 -39.47
N ARG A 564 20.18 9.32 -39.39
CA ARG A 564 19.58 8.80 -38.15
C ARG A 564 20.01 7.35 -37.91
N VAL A 565 20.36 7.01 -36.68
CA VAL A 565 20.75 5.66 -36.27
C VAL A 565 19.96 5.27 -35.02
N GLU A 566 19.26 4.14 -35.07
CA GLU A 566 18.61 3.53 -33.91
C GLU A 566 19.58 2.51 -33.27
N LEU A 567 19.81 2.64 -31.96
CA LEU A 567 20.49 1.61 -31.17
C LEU A 567 19.49 0.98 -30.20
N ARG A 568 19.28 -0.33 -30.35
CA ARG A 568 18.34 -1.09 -29.53
C ARG A 568 18.98 -1.46 -28.20
N TYR A 569 18.30 -1.07 -27.12
CA TYR A 569 18.68 -1.43 -25.77
C TYR A 569 18.58 -2.95 -25.56
N CYS A 570 19.60 -3.56 -24.95
CA CYS A 570 19.69 -5.03 -24.86
C CYS A 570 20.58 -5.58 -23.73
N ASP A 571 21.19 -4.73 -22.90
CA ASP A 571 22.05 -5.13 -21.79
C ASP A 571 21.35 -5.11 -20.42
N GLY A 572 20.41 -4.18 -20.22
CA GLY A 572 19.67 -4.03 -18.96
C GLY A 572 20.32 -3.13 -17.91
N ALA A 573 21.36 -2.36 -18.26
CA ALA A 573 21.99 -1.38 -17.37
C ALA A 573 22.42 -0.09 -18.10
N SER A 574 21.57 0.45 -18.96
CA SER A 574 21.80 1.69 -19.72
C SER A 574 23.13 1.71 -20.52
N PHE A 575 23.56 0.56 -21.03
CA PHE A 575 24.87 0.32 -21.65
C PHE A 575 26.11 0.49 -20.74
N SER A 576 25.96 0.50 -19.42
CA SER A 576 27.08 0.66 -18.47
C SER A 576 27.56 -0.65 -17.82
N GLY A 577 26.91 -1.80 -18.06
CA GLY A 577 27.32 -3.09 -17.48
C GLY A 577 28.51 -3.77 -18.17
N ASP A 578 29.36 -4.45 -17.39
CA ASP A 578 30.34 -5.43 -17.90
C ASP A 578 30.66 -6.54 -16.87
N SER A 579 29.73 -7.50 -16.71
CA SER A 579 29.91 -8.67 -15.85
C SER A 579 29.34 -9.95 -16.48
N GLU A 580 29.52 -11.09 -15.81
CA GLU A 580 28.92 -12.37 -16.19
C GLU A 580 28.44 -13.15 -14.97
N SER A 581 27.28 -13.79 -15.09
CA SER A 581 26.82 -14.80 -14.13
C SER A 581 26.97 -16.18 -14.75
N GLN A 582 28.00 -16.91 -14.32
CA GLN A 582 28.29 -18.26 -14.81
C GLN A 582 27.21 -19.28 -14.40
N GLU A 583 26.53 -19.05 -13.27
CA GLU A 583 25.42 -19.86 -12.78
C GLU A 583 24.14 -19.64 -13.62
N ALA A 584 23.72 -18.39 -13.81
CA ALA A 584 22.55 -18.06 -14.61
C ALA A 584 22.79 -18.11 -16.13
N LYS A 585 24.06 -18.21 -16.56
CA LYS A 585 24.53 -18.13 -17.96
C LYS A 585 24.18 -16.80 -18.64
N LEU A 586 24.10 -15.74 -17.85
CA LEU A 586 23.83 -14.37 -18.32
C LEU A 586 25.15 -13.61 -18.52
N GLN A 587 25.22 -12.77 -19.55
CA GLN A 587 26.33 -11.86 -19.79
C GLN A 587 25.81 -10.43 -19.90
N PHE A 588 26.24 -9.57 -18.99
CA PHE A 588 25.85 -8.16 -18.93
C PHE A 588 26.96 -7.37 -19.59
N ARG A 589 26.81 -7.01 -20.87
CA ARG A 589 27.92 -6.51 -21.72
C ARG A 589 27.70 -5.09 -22.27
N GLY A 590 26.86 -4.30 -21.61
CA GLY A 590 26.48 -2.93 -22.00
C GLY A 590 27.65 -2.09 -22.55
N GLN A 591 28.72 -1.92 -21.76
CA GLN A 591 29.83 -1.05 -22.14
C GLN A 591 30.53 -1.54 -23.42
N ARG A 592 30.65 -2.87 -23.58
CA ARG A 592 31.28 -3.50 -24.76
C ARG A 592 30.39 -3.37 -26.00
N ILE A 593 29.07 -3.46 -25.84
CA ILE A 593 28.09 -3.28 -26.91
C ILE A 593 28.11 -1.83 -27.40
N TRP A 594 28.09 -0.87 -26.47
CA TRP A 594 28.20 0.57 -26.76
C TRP A 594 29.49 0.91 -27.51
N LEU A 595 30.66 0.54 -26.97
CA LEU A 595 31.95 0.81 -27.61
C LEU A 595 32.03 0.19 -29.02
N SER A 596 31.60 -1.06 -29.18
CA SER A 596 31.59 -1.76 -30.47
C SER A 596 30.65 -1.10 -31.49
N ALA A 597 29.47 -0.64 -31.05
CA ALA A 597 28.53 0.08 -31.89
C ALA A 597 29.10 1.44 -32.32
N MET A 598 29.68 2.21 -31.40
CA MET A 598 30.30 3.50 -31.68
C MET A 598 31.49 3.38 -32.64
N ASP A 599 32.41 2.43 -32.43
CA ASP A 599 33.53 2.18 -33.34
C ASP A 599 33.04 1.76 -34.73
N HIS A 600 31.99 0.92 -34.81
CA HIS A 600 31.41 0.55 -36.09
C HIS A 600 30.84 1.77 -36.83
N LEU A 601 30.05 2.61 -36.16
CA LEU A 601 29.49 3.82 -36.75
C LEU A 601 30.57 4.84 -37.15
N MET A 602 31.63 4.98 -36.34
CA MET A 602 32.82 5.78 -36.67
C MET A 602 33.47 5.29 -37.97
N SER A 603 33.53 3.98 -38.20
CA SER A 603 34.02 3.39 -39.47
C SER A 603 33.11 3.61 -40.68
N LYS A 604 31.85 4.01 -40.46
CA LYS A 604 30.86 4.31 -41.52
C LYS A 604 30.77 5.80 -41.89
N GLY A 605 31.69 6.63 -41.38
CA GLY A 605 31.75 8.07 -41.69
C GLY A 605 31.13 8.98 -40.61
N MET A 606 30.66 8.44 -39.47
CA MET A 606 30.24 9.26 -38.32
C MET A 606 31.33 10.22 -37.86
N ARG A 607 32.60 9.79 -37.96
CA ARG A 607 33.79 10.58 -37.58
C ARG A 607 33.89 11.94 -38.31
N ASP A 608 33.35 12.01 -39.52
CA ASP A 608 33.40 13.20 -40.37
C ASP A 608 32.17 14.12 -40.20
N ALA A 609 31.32 13.87 -39.20
CA ALA A 609 30.18 14.72 -38.89
C ALA A 609 30.60 16.13 -38.45
N LYS A 610 29.91 17.15 -38.98
CA LYS A 610 30.04 18.57 -38.58
C LYS A 610 29.16 18.87 -37.36
N ASN A 611 28.01 18.20 -37.25
CA ASN A 611 27.12 18.24 -36.10
C ASN A 611 26.65 16.81 -35.74
N ALA A 612 26.65 16.49 -34.45
CA ALA A 612 26.17 15.23 -33.90
C ALA A 612 25.26 15.45 -32.69
N LEU A 613 24.24 14.60 -32.54
CA LEU A 613 23.33 14.56 -31.38
C LEU A 613 23.20 13.11 -30.89
N LEU A 614 23.55 12.88 -29.63
CA LEU A 614 23.18 11.64 -28.92
C LEU A 614 21.87 11.87 -28.18
N CYS A 615 20.91 10.96 -28.34
CA CYS A 615 19.66 10.99 -27.61
C CYS A 615 19.09 9.60 -27.32
N GLY A 616 18.11 9.55 -26.42
CA GLY A 616 17.39 8.34 -26.08
C GLY A 616 16.30 8.63 -25.06
N CYS A 617 15.37 7.69 -24.91
CA CYS A 617 14.34 7.77 -23.87
C CYS A 617 14.65 6.83 -22.69
N SER A 618 14.30 7.23 -21.46
CA SER A 618 14.18 6.34 -20.29
C SER A 618 15.54 5.73 -19.93
N ALA A 619 15.71 4.41 -19.93
CA ALA A 619 17.03 3.77 -19.84
C ALA A 619 18.02 4.26 -20.92
N GLY A 620 17.53 4.55 -22.14
CA GLY A 620 18.32 5.20 -23.20
C GLY A 620 18.59 6.69 -22.97
N GLY A 621 17.74 7.37 -22.19
CA GLY A 621 17.96 8.74 -21.72
C GLY A 621 19.03 8.78 -20.64
N LEU A 622 18.94 7.89 -19.64
CA LEU A 622 19.97 7.67 -18.63
C LEU A 622 21.32 7.29 -19.27
N SER A 623 21.31 6.38 -20.26
CA SER A 623 22.48 6.07 -21.08
C SER A 623 23.05 7.32 -21.78
N THR A 624 22.18 8.17 -22.34
CA THR A 624 22.60 9.44 -22.95
C THR A 624 23.27 10.38 -21.95
N ILE A 625 22.82 10.43 -20.69
CA ILE A 625 23.47 11.20 -19.62
C ILE A 625 24.86 10.60 -19.30
N LEU A 626 24.93 9.29 -19.04
CA LEU A 626 26.15 8.59 -18.61
C LEU A 626 27.26 8.62 -19.67
N HIS A 627 26.92 8.47 -20.95
CA HIS A 627 27.89 8.38 -22.05
C HIS A 627 28.11 9.70 -22.82
N CYS A 628 27.51 10.83 -22.39
CA CYS A 628 27.57 12.10 -23.14
C CYS A 628 29.00 12.61 -23.41
N ASP A 629 29.84 12.66 -22.37
CA ASP A 629 31.24 13.14 -22.49
C ASP A 629 32.14 12.11 -23.19
N GLU A 630 31.85 10.81 -23.06
CA GLU A 630 32.52 9.74 -23.80
C GLU A 630 32.25 9.90 -25.31
N PHE A 631 30.97 10.06 -25.69
CA PHE A 631 30.54 10.32 -27.05
C PHE A 631 31.17 11.59 -27.62
N ARG A 632 31.21 12.69 -26.85
CA ARG A 632 31.93 13.92 -27.24
C ARG A 632 33.40 13.64 -27.53
N GLY A 633 34.07 12.82 -26.71
CA GLY A 633 35.48 12.48 -26.86
C GLY A 633 35.84 11.79 -28.19
N MET A 634 34.87 11.18 -28.87
CA MET A 634 35.11 10.45 -30.13
C MET A 634 35.20 11.34 -31.37
N PHE A 635 34.74 12.60 -31.30
CA PHE A 635 34.70 13.53 -32.44
C PHE A 635 35.79 14.62 -32.35
N PRO A 636 36.26 15.16 -33.50
CA PRO A 636 37.12 16.34 -33.53
C PRO A 636 36.61 17.53 -32.70
N THR A 637 37.52 18.41 -32.27
CA THR A 637 37.16 19.65 -31.56
C THR A 637 36.30 20.60 -32.41
N SER A 638 36.38 20.51 -33.74
CA SER A 638 35.58 21.27 -34.70
C SER A 638 34.14 20.77 -34.87
N THR A 639 33.82 19.55 -34.43
CA THR A 639 32.46 19.01 -34.52
C THR A 639 31.61 19.53 -33.38
N LYS A 640 30.41 20.06 -33.68
CA LYS A 640 29.41 20.34 -32.65
C LYS A 640 28.82 19.01 -32.18
N VAL A 641 28.99 18.68 -30.91
CA VAL A 641 28.32 17.54 -30.27
C VAL A 641 27.52 18.08 -29.09
N LYS A 642 26.26 17.65 -28.98
CA LYS A 642 25.43 17.87 -27.80
C LYS A 642 24.63 16.59 -27.51
N CYS A 643 24.01 16.51 -26.33
CA CYS A 643 23.24 15.35 -25.87
C CYS A 643 21.80 15.75 -25.49
N LEU A 644 20.82 14.86 -25.66
CA LEU A 644 19.43 15.05 -25.24
C LEU A 644 18.93 13.79 -24.50
N SER A 645 18.71 13.92 -23.20
CA SER A 645 18.03 12.89 -22.41
C SER A 645 16.54 13.22 -22.33
N ASP A 646 15.70 12.31 -22.83
CA ASP A 646 14.24 12.35 -22.68
C ASP A 646 13.80 11.33 -21.62
N ALA A 647 13.09 11.78 -20.59
CA ALA A 647 12.56 10.94 -19.51
C ALA A 647 13.60 10.04 -18.79
N GLY A 648 14.89 10.32 -18.96
CA GLY A 648 16.02 9.59 -18.36
C GLY A 648 16.48 10.16 -17.01
N PHE A 649 15.80 11.19 -16.50
CA PHE A 649 16.11 11.77 -15.20
C PHE A 649 15.34 11.05 -14.09
N PHE A 650 15.92 9.96 -13.59
CA PHE A 650 15.38 9.20 -12.48
C PHE A 650 15.83 9.78 -11.13
N LEU A 651 14.90 9.88 -10.17
CA LEU A 651 15.17 10.45 -8.83
C LEU A 651 15.41 9.37 -7.77
N ASP A 652 16.35 9.62 -6.85
CA ASP A 652 16.46 8.88 -5.58
C ASP A 652 15.44 9.42 -4.55
N ALA A 653 14.17 9.38 -4.94
CA ALA A 653 13.04 9.77 -4.12
C ALA A 653 12.63 8.64 -3.16
N VAL A 654 12.01 9.02 -2.03
CA VAL A 654 11.24 8.08 -1.21
C VAL A 654 9.83 7.93 -1.77
N ASP A 655 9.32 6.70 -1.76
CA ASP A 655 7.94 6.40 -2.18
C ASP A 655 6.91 6.76 -1.12
N ILE A 656 5.62 6.65 -1.46
CA ILE A 656 4.51 6.98 -0.54
C ILE A 656 4.45 6.10 0.73
N SER A 657 5.17 4.98 0.79
CA SER A 657 5.33 4.17 2.00
C SER A 657 6.55 4.58 2.85
N GLY A 658 7.39 5.47 2.33
CA GLY A 658 8.63 5.94 2.96
C GLY A 658 9.87 5.12 2.62
N GLN A 659 9.78 4.16 1.70
CA GLN A 659 10.91 3.32 1.27
C GLN A 659 11.65 3.94 0.07
N ARG A 660 12.85 3.42 -0.25
CA ARG A 660 13.66 3.86 -1.40
C ARG A 660 13.63 2.83 -2.53
N THR A 661 12.42 2.41 -2.93
CA THR A 661 12.18 1.31 -3.88
C THR A 661 13.08 1.35 -5.13
N LEU A 662 13.29 2.51 -5.74
CA LEU A 662 14.15 2.64 -6.94
C LEU A 662 15.65 2.52 -6.63
N ARG A 663 16.10 3.00 -5.46
CA ARG A 663 17.51 2.86 -5.03
C ARG A 663 17.86 1.40 -4.74
N ASP A 664 16.93 0.66 -4.14
CA ASP A 664 17.12 -0.77 -3.87
C ASP A 664 17.16 -1.58 -5.18
N TYR A 665 16.31 -1.24 -6.15
CA TYR A 665 16.37 -1.79 -7.51
C TYR A 665 17.69 -1.46 -8.22
N TYR A 666 18.12 -0.19 -8.23
CA TYR A 666 19.39 0.23 -8.83
C TYR A 666 20.60 -0.39 -8.12
N SER A 667 20.55 -0.61 -6.81
CA SER A 667 21.59 -1.33 -6.07
C SER A 667 21.75 -2.77 -6.58
N GLY A 668 20.63 -3.44 -6.88
CA GLY A 668 20.60 -4.74 -7.55
C GLY A 668 21.21 -4.69 -8.96
N VAL A 669 20.83 -3.71 -9.79
CA VAL A 669 21.39 -3.53 -11.15
C VAL A 669 22.90 -3.30 -11.12
N VAL A 670 23.36 -2.33 -10.31
CA VAL A 670 24.76 -1.90 -10.21
C VAL A 670 25.67 -3.03 -9.74
N SER A 671 25.23 -3.80 -8.73
CA SER A 671 26.00 -4.92 -8.17
C SER A 671 26.00 -6.17 -9.05
N LEU A 672 24.85 -6.54 -9.64
CA LEU A 672 24.75 -7.72 -10.51
C LEU A 672 25.50 -7.54 -11.83
N GLN A 673 25.37 -6.36 -12.45
CA GLN A 673 25.87 -6.09 -13.81
C GLN A 673 27.25 -5.42 -13.84
N GLY A 674 27.86 -5.17 -12.67
CA GLY A 674 29.25 -4.74 -12.54
C GLY A 674 29.55 -3.31 -13.00
N LEU A 675 28.65 -2.36 -12.71
CA LEU A 675 28.71 -1.00 -13.29
C LEU A 675 29.88 -0.14 -12.75
N GLN A 676 30.42 -0.48 -11.58
CA GLN A 676 31.34 0.35 -10.80
C GLN A 676 32.53 0.93 -11.59
N GLU A 677 33.14 0.15 -12.50
CA GLU A 677 34.32 0.58 -13.27
C GLU A 677 33.98 1.46 -14.48
N ASN A 678 32.72 1.43 -14.94
CA ASN A 678 32.24 2.16 -16.11
C ASN A 678 31.52 3.47 -15.74
N LEU A 679 31.04 3.61 -14.49
CA LEU A 679 30.42 4.84 -14.00
C LEU A 679 31.42 6.00 -13.86
N PRO A 680 30.97 7.26 -13.95
CA PRO A 680 31.89 8.41 -13.99
C PRO A 680 32.76 8.54 -12.74
N ARG A 681 34.09 8.43 -12.92
CA ARG A 681 35.08 8.42 -11.83
C ARG A 681 35.08 9.64 -10.92
N PHE A 682 34.59 10.80 -11.38
CA PHE A 682 34.44 11.98 -10.51
C PHE A 682 33.37 11.76 -9.44
N CYS A 683 32.35 10.94 -9.71
CA CYS A 683 31.32 10.57 -8.76
C CYS A 683 31.77 9.39 -7.89
N THR A 684 32.23 8.28 -8.50
CA THR A 684 32.58 7.05 -7.77
C THR A 684 33.84 7.14 -6.89
N SER A 685 34.54 8.28 -6.92
CA SER A 685 35.60 8.63 -5.95
C SER A 685 35.09 9.34 -4.69
N HIS A 686 33.82 9.74 -4.65
CA HIS A 686 33.21 10.51 -3.54
C HIS A 686 31.89 9.91 -3.04
N LEU A 687 31.15 9.18 -3.88
CA LEU A 687 29.87 8.55 -3.60
C LEU A 687 29.90 7.06 -3.95
N ASP A 688 28.94 6.30 -3.43
CA ASP A 688 28.79 4.88 -3.77
C ASP A 688 28.31 4.69 -5.24
N PRO A 689 28.63 3.55 -5.89
CA PRO A 689 28.23 3.28 -7.27
C PRO A 689 26.72 3.35 -7.54
N THR A 690 25.86 3.09 -6.55
CA THR A 690 24.40 3.20 -6.72
C THR A 690 23.95 4.65 -6.77
N SER A 691 24.45 5.51 -5.88
CA SER A 691 24.25 6.96 -5.97
C SER A 691 24.75 7.52 -7.32
N CYS A 692 25.88 7.01 -7.82
CA CYS A 692 26.43 7.38 -9.12
C CYS A 692 25.71 6.81 -10.35
N PHE A 693 24.61 6.07 -10.17
CA PHE A 693 23.69 5.69 -11.25
C PHE A 693 22.46 6.60 -11.31
N PHE A 694 22.22 7.44 -10.28
CA PHE A 694 21.20 8.49 -10.32
C PHE A 694 21.75 9.80 -10.93
N PRO A 695 21.13 10.36 -11.97
CA PRO A 695 21.58 11.59 -12.64
C PRO A 695 21.83 12.79 -11.71
N GLU A 696 21.01 12.98 -10.69
CA GLU A 696 21.12 14.07 -9.71
C GLU A 696 22.52 14.21 -9.09
N ASN A 697 23.27 13.12 -8.97
CA ASN A 697 24.61 13.09 -8.38
C ASN A 697 25.77 13.36 -9.37
N LEU A 698 25.49 13.54 -10.68
CA LEU A 698 26.53 13.63 -11.72
C LEU A 698 26.28 14.63 -12.85
N ILE A 699 25.04 15.05 -13.09
CA ILE A 699 24.66 16.00 -14.17
C ILE A 699 25.43 17.32 -14.16
N VAL A 700 25.80 17.83 -12.98
CA VAL A 700 26.52 19.11 -12.82
C VAL A 700 27.99 19.04 -13.24
N ASN A 701 28.52 17.83 -13.43
CA ASN A 701 29.91 17.58 -13.83
C ASN A 701 30.06 17.18 -15.31
N ILE A 702 28.96 16.96 -16.03
CA ILE A 702 28.98 16.70 -17.47
C ILE A 702 29.44 17.96 -18.20
N THR A 703 30.51 17.85 -18.98
CA THR A 703 31.17 19.00 -19.62
C THR A 703 30.58 19.34 -20.99
N THR A 704 30.05 18.34 -21.69
CA THR A 704 29.35 18.49 -22.98
C THR A 704 27.96 19.10 -22.78
N PRO A 705 27.51 20.03 -23.64
CA PRO A 705 26.15 20.58 -23.55
C PRO A 705 25.07 19.49 -23.60
N LEU A 706 24.33 19.37 -22.51
CA LEU A 706 23.23 18.42 -22.33
C LEU A 706 21.88 19.16 -22.32
N PHE A 707 20.85 18.56 -22.91
CA PHE A 707 19.45 18.95 -22.79
C PHE A 707 18.71 17.92 -21.94
N ILE A 708 18.04 18.37 -20.88
CA ILE A 708 17.11 17.54 -20.12
C ILE A 708 15.68 17.86 -20.59
N LEU A 709 15.02 16.86 -21.18
CA LEU A 709 13.60 16.86 -21.47
C LEU A 709 12.94 15.85 -20.52
N ASN A 710 12.11 16.31 -19.59
CA ASN A 710 11.49 15.44 -18.61
C ASN A 710 10.11 15.97 -18.21
N SER A 711 9.24 15.10 -17.71
CA SER A 711 8.13 15.57 -16.89
C SER A 711 8.56 15.62 -15.41
N ALA A 712 8.02 16.58 -14.66
CA ALA A 712 8.08 16.58 -13.20
C ALA A 712 7.02 15.66 -12.55
N TYR A 713 6.07 15.17 -13.36
CA TYR A 713 5.17 14.06 -13.07
C TYR A 713 5.41 12.93 -14.08
N ASP A 714 6.66 12.46 -14.18
CA ASP A 714 7.02 11.35 -15.05
C ASP A 714 6.17 10.12 -14.76
N SER A 715 5.39 9.67 -15.76
CA SER A 715 4.38 8.65 -15.54
C SER A 715 4.96 7.25 -15.30
N TRP A 716 6.19 6.98 -15.73
CA TRP A 716 6.86 5.73 -15.37
C TRP A 716 7.33 5.76 -13.92
N GLN A 717 7.97 6.84 -13.48
CA GLN A 717 8.44 6.99 -12.10
C GLN A 717 7.27 7.01 -11.10
N ILE A 718 6.19 7.74 -11.41
CA ILE A 718 4.98 7.73 -10.57
C ILE A 718 4.46 6.30 -10.41
N ASN A 719 4.39 5.49 -11.47
CA ASN A 719 3.81 4.14 -11.40
C ASN A 719 4.75 3.03 -10.90
N ASN A 720 6.08 3.21 -10.98
CA ASN A 720 7.05 2.13 -10.68
C ASN A 720 8.02 2.45 -9.54
N SER A 721 8.23 3.72 -9.18
CA SER A 721 9.15 4.12 -8.09
C SER A 721 8.50 4.93 -6.98
N PHE A 722 7.57 5.86 -7.26
CA PHE A 722 6.96 6.72 -6.25
C PHE A 722 5.63 6.17 -5.70
N VAL A 723 4.81 5.57 -6.56
CA VAL A 723 3.53 4.89 -6.24
C VAL A 723 3.48 3.46 -6.81
N PRO A 724 4.51 2.60 -6.55
CA PRO A 724 4.47 1.21 -6.98
C PRO A 724 3.32 0.45 -6.28
N PRO A 725 2.79 -0.64 -6.87
CA PRO A 725 1.75 -1.47 -6.23
C PRO A 725 2.13 -2.04 -4.86
N SER A 726 3.42 -2.11 -4.52
CA SER A 726 3.91 -2.47 -3.18
C SER A 726 3.73 -1.36 -2.14
N ALA A 727 3.72 -0.09 -2.55
CA ALA A 727 3.53 1.08 -1.69
C ALA A 727 2.08 1.59 -1.68
N ASP A 728 1.28 1.27 -2.71
CA ASP A 728 -0.19 1.37 -2.71
C ASP A 728 -0.86 -0.03 -2.73
N PRO A 729 -0.74 -0.84 -1.66
CA PRO A 729 -1.39 -2.16 -1.56
C PRO A 729 -2.92 -2.07 -1.35
N CYS A 730 -3.49 -0.90 -1.60
CA CYS A 730 -4.84 -0.49 -1.22
C CYS A 730 -5.61 0.13 -2.42
N SER A 731 -4.96 0.26 -3.58
CA SER A 731 -5.45 0.96 -4.79
C SER A 731 -5.97 2.39 -4.53
N GLU A 732 -5.51 3.05 -3.47
CA GLU A 732 -5.95 4.42 -3.11
C GLU A 732 -5.46 5.45 -4.13
N TRP A 733 -4.36 5.15 -4.80
CA TRP A 733 -3.74 5.96 -5.82
C TRP A 733 -3.97 5.44 -7.24
N GLU A 734 -4.62 4.28 -7.41
CA GLU A 734 -4.71 3.60 -8.70
C GLU A 734 -5.34 4.47 -9.81
N SER A 735 -6.36 5.28 -9.50
CA SER A 735 -6.89 6.27 -10.45
C SER A 735 -5.96 7.48 -10.63
N CYS A 736 -5.42 8.00 -9.53
CA CYS A 736 -4.56 9.19 -9.48
C CYS A 736 -3.24 9.02 -10.27
N ARG A 737 -2.57 7.87 -10.14
CA ARG A 737 -1.28 7.56 -10.78
C ARG A 737 -1.34 7.41 -12.31
N PHE A 738 -2.54 7.22 -12.86
CA PHE A 738 -2.80 7.19 -14.30
C PHE A 738 -3.58 8.43 -14.80
N ASN A 739 -4.13 9.25 -13.90
CA ASN A 739 -4.85 10.47 -14.24
C ASN A 739 -4.81 11.49 -13.07
N LEU A 740 -4.06 12.58 -13.24
CA LEU A 740 -3.93 13.63 -12.23
C LEU A 740 -5.27 14.30 -11.87
N ALA A 741 -6.24 14.33 -12.78
CA ALA A 741 -7.58 14.85 -12.50
C ALA A 741 -8.40 13.94 -11.56
N SER A 742 -7.95 12.70 -11.34
CA SER A 742 -8.56 11.76 -10.38
C SER A 742 -7.91 11.81 -8.99
N CYS A 743 -6.86 12.61 -8.80
CA CYS A 743 -6.19 12.75 -7.51
C CYS A 743 -6.97 13.62 -6.53
N SER A 744 -7.08 13.18 -5.28
CA SER A 744 -7.56 14.05 -4.19
C SER A 744 -6.54 15.15 -3.86
N ALA A 745 -6.98 16.22 -3.19
CA ALA A 745 -6.12 17.37 -2.87
C ALA A 745 -4.86 16.99 -2.08
N SER A 746 -4.92 15.99 -1.19
CA SER A 746 -3.76 15.49 -0.44
C SER A 746 -2.82 14.66 -1.31
N GLN A 747 -3.33 13.89 -2.27
CA GLN A 747 -2.51 13.18 -3.26
C GLN A 747 -1.79 14.17 -4.19
N MET A 748 -2.49 15.23 -4.63
CA MET A 748 -1.87 16.33 -5.38
C MET A 748 -0.81 17.06 -4.57
N GLN A 749 -1.00 17.28 -3.27
CA GLN A 749 0.03 17.89 -2.41
C GLN A 749 1.29 17.00 -2.29
N ILE A 750 1.12 15.68 -2.20
CA ILE A 750 2.22 14.71 -2.15
C ILE A 750 2.96 14.64 -3.50
N LEU A 751 2.22 14.64 -4.62
CA LEU A 751 2.80 14.73 -5.97
C LEU A 751 3.55 16.04 -6.18
N GLN A 752 2.99 17.18 -5.75
CA GLN A 752 3.70 18.47 -5.75
C GLN A 752 5.02 18.38 -4.97
N GLY A 753 5.08 17.58 -3.90
CA GLY A 753 6.32 17.22 -3.21
C GLY A 753 7.35 16.55 -4.13
N PHE A 754 6.95 15.50 -4.88
CA PHE A 754 7.79 14.81 -5.87
C PHE A 754 8.25 15.75 -7.01
N ARG A 755 7.34 16.54 -7.59
CA ARG A 755 7.68 17.59 -8.58
C ARG A 755 8.68 18.60 -8.02
N ASN A 756 8.51 19.01 -6.76
CA ASN A 756 9.44 19.95 -6.13
C ASN A 756 10.81 19.31 -5.84
N GLN A 757 10.89 18.00 -5.60
CA GLN A 757 12.18 17.28 -5.57
C GLN A 757 12.83 17.30 -6.96
N MET A 758 12.09 16.97 -8.02
CA MET A 758 12.58 17.04 -9.41
C MET A 758 13.15 18.42 -9.76
N LEU A 759 12.37 19.49 -9.50
CA LEU A 759 12.77 20.86 -9.80
C LEU A 759 13.97 21.34 -8.96
N ASN A 760 14.16 20.82 -7.75
CA ASN A 760 15.37 21.09 -6.96
C ASN A 760 16.59 20.30 -7.47
N ALA A 761 16.43 19.04 -7.89
CA ALA A 761 17.52 18.22 -8.41
C ALA A 761 18.13 18.78 -9.71
N VAL A 762 17.30 19.30 -10.64
CA VAL A 762 17.79 19.95 -11.87
C VAL A 762 18.27 21.39 -11.67
N LYS A 763 18.13 21.97 -10.47
CA LYS A 763 18.34 23.40 -10.22
C LYS A 763 19.78 23.85 -10.48
N GLU A 764 20.77 23.11 -9.98
CA GLU A 764 22.18 23.46 -10.22
C GLU A 764 22.59 23.20 -11.68
N PHE A 765 22.08 22.12 -12.29
CA PHE A 765 22.25 21.85 -13.72
C PHE A 765 21.65 22.94 -14.62
N SER A 766 20.64 23.67 -14.15
CA SER A 766 20.06 24.80 -14.87
C SER A 766 20.98 26.03 -14.95
N MET A 767 21.95 26.18 -14.05
CA MET A 767 22.76 27.40 -13.91
C MET A 767 23.73 27.68 -15.10
N PRO A 768 24.38 26.70 -15.75
CA PRO A 768 25.26 26.96 -16.89
C PRO A 768 24.47 27.26 -18.17
N ASN A 769 24.72 28.40 -18.81
CA ASN A 769 24.01 28.84 -20.03
C ASN A 769 24.13 27.87 -21.22
N GLN A 770 25.14 26.99 -21.23
CA GLN A 770 25.32 25.98 -22.29
C GLN A 770 24.29 24.84 -22.26
N ASN A 771 23.71 24.54 -21.10
CA ASN A 771 22.79 23.41 -20.91
C ASN A 771 21.36 23.79 -21.28
N GLY A 772 20.63 22.88 -21.92
CA GLY A 772 19.22 23.06 -22.26
C GLY A 772 18.31 22.37 -21.26
N MET A 773 17.11 22.88 -21.07
CA MET A 773 16.13 22.26 -20.19
C MET A 773 14.70 22.54 -20.64
N PHE A 774 13.85 21.51 -20.65
CA PHE A 774 12.41 21.58 -20.83
C PHE A 774 11.74 20.63 -19.83
N ILE A 775 11.21 21.19 -18.74
CA ILE A 775 10.45 20.45 -17.72
C ILE A 775 8.99 20.91 -17.75
N ASN A 776 8.05 19.99 -17.96
CA ASN A 776 6.62 20.24 -17.83
C ASN A 776 6.00 19.41 -16.69
N SER A 777 4.74 19.68 -16.34
CA SER A 777 3.98 18.88 -15.36
C SER A 777 2.92 17.98 -16.03
N CYS A 778 3.17 17.45 -17.24
CA CYS A 778 2.24 16.53 -17.91
C CYS A 778 2.49 15.08 -17.45
N LEU A 779 1.45 14.24 -17.29
CA LEU A 779 1.61 12.84 -16.86
C LEU A 779 2.10 11.93 -18.02
N VAL A 780 3.35 12.11 -18.45
CA VAL A 780 3.93 11.50 -19.66
C VAL A 780 5.32 10.90 -19.40
N HIS A 781 5.77 10.05 -20.34
CA HIS A 781 7.10 9.42 -20.37
C HIS A 781 7.45 9.11 -21.84
N CYS A 782 8.72 9.23 -22.26
CA CYS A 782 9.15 9.18 -23.67
C CYS A 782 8.49 10.22 -24.60
N GLN A 783 8.63 11.50 -24.29
CA GLN A 783 8.02 12.59 -25.06
C GLN A 783 8.54 12.63 -26.51
N THR A 784 9.78 12.23 -26.77
CA THR A 784 10.39 12.14 -28.11
C THR A 784 9.75 11.10 -29.04
N LYS A 785 8.89 10.22 -28.50
CA LYS A 785 8.12 9.22 -29.27
C LYS A 785 6.69 9.68 -29.60
N GLU A 786 6.17 10.72 -28.95
CA GLU A 786 4.79 11.19 -29.13
C GLU A 786 4.71 12.40 -30.07
N SER A 787 4.18 12.16 -31.27
CA SER A 787 4.10 13.15 -32.35
C SER A 787 3.26 14.38 -32.01
N ALA A 788 2.19 14.21 -31.23
CA ALA A 788 1.37 15.31 -30.74
C ALA A 788 2.15 16.33 -29.88
N LEU A 789 3.16 15.89 -29.12
CA LEU A 789 3.98 16.77 -28.27
C LEU A 789 5.02 17.58 -29.07
N PHE A 790 5.26 17.22 -30.34
CA PHE A 790 6.14 17.92 -31.27
C PHE A 790 5.39 18.78 -32.31
N ALA A 791 4.06 18.62 -32.40
CA ALA A 791 3.19 19.43 -33.24
C ALA A 791 2.84 20.79 -32.59
N HIS A 792 2.38 21.75 -33.40
CA HIS A 792 1.86 23.04 -32.91
C HIS A 792 0.48 22.94 -32.22
N GLU A 793 -0.08 21.73 -32.07
CA GLU A 793 -1.41 21.49 -31.49
C GLU A 793 -1.39 21.29 -29.97
N PHE A 794 -0.21 21.09 -29.37
CA PHE A 794 -0.03 21.10 -27.91
C PHE A 794 0.25 22.52 -27.37
N PRO A 795 -0.23 22.90 -26.18
CA PRO A 795 0.02 24.22 -25.60
C PRO A 795 1.52 24.49 -25.40
N ALA A 796 2.04 25.47 -26.14
CA ALA A 796 3.45 25.82 -26.20
C ALA A 796 3.94 26.43 -24.87
N LEU A 797 4.62 25.64 -24.05
CA LEU A 797 5.05 26.06 -22.71
C LEU A 797 6.13 27.15 -22.80
N GLY A 798 5.87 28.32 -22.20
CA GLY A 798 6.71 29.50 -22.41
C GLY A 798 6.71 30.04 -23.85
N ASN A 799 5.65 29.78 -24.63
CA ASN A 799 5.54 30.08 -26.07
C ASN A 799 6.57 29.33 -26.95
N LYS A 800 6.97 28.10 -26.57
CA LYS A 800 7.73 27.19 -27.43
C LYS A 800 7.20 25.76 -27.38
N THR A 801 7.22 25.06 -28.51
CA THR A 801 7.12 23.59 -28.54
C THR A 801 8.45 22.95 -28.09
N ILE A 802 8.43 21.65 -27.77
CA ILE A 802 9.65 20.89 -27.48
C ILE A 802 10.63 20.93 -28.66
N GLY A 803 10.12 20.83 -29.90
CA GLY A 803 10.92 20.91 -31.12
C GLY A 803 11.59 22.27 -31.32
N GLU A 804 10.87 23.37 -31.09
CA GLU A 804 11.40 24.73 -31.17
C GLU A 804 12.46 24.99 -30.08
N ALA A 805 12.18 24.57 -28.84
CA ALA A 805 13.10 24.69 -27.71
C ALA A 805 14.40 23.89 -27.93
N LEU A 806 14.30 22.63 -28.37
CA LEU A 806 15.46 21.80 -28.72
C LEU A 806 16.25 22.39 -29.88
N GLY A 807 15.57 22.89 -30.91
CA GLY A 807 16.18 23.50 -32.09
C GLY A 807 16.96 24.77 -31.75
N ASP A 808 16.33 25.71 -31.05
CA ASP A 808 16.97 26.98 -30.68
C ASP A 808 18.17 26.78 -29.73
N TRP A 809 18.09 25.81 -28.81
CA TRP A 809 19.24 25.42 -28.00
C TRP A 809 20.34 24.74 -28.84
N TYR A 810 20.01 23.76 -29.68
CA TYR A 810 21.03 22.99 -30.40
C TYR A 810 21.82 23.87 -31.39
N PHE A 811 21.11 24.76 -32.08
CA PHE A 811 21.69 25.70 -33.04
C PHE A 811 22.21 27.01 -32.39
N ASP A 812 22.24 27.10 -31.06
CA ASP A 812 22.74 28.25 -30.27
C ASP A 812 22.04 29.58 -30.61
N ARG A 813 20.74 29.53 -30.93
CA ARG A 813 19.92 30.71 -31.26
C ARG A 813 19.38 31.43 -30.02
N ALA A 814 19.11 30.67 -28.96
CA ALA A 814 18.63 31.18 -27.68
C ALA A 814 19.12 30.29 -26.53
N GLU A 815 19.19 30.86 -25.33
CA GLU A 815 19.22 30.06 -24.10
C GLU A 815 17.82 29.50 -23.82
N VAL A 816 17.75 28.24 -23.37
CA VAL A 816 16.50 27.49 -23.25
C VAL A 816 16.44 26.82 -21.88
N LYS A 817 15.71 27.47 -20.97
CA LYS A 817 15.42 27.03 -19.59
C LYS A 817 13.91 27.05 -19.40
N VAL A 818 13.21 26.15 -20.09
CA VAL A 818 11.74 26.08 -20.04
C VAL A 818 11.35 25.21 -18.85
N VAL A 819 10.68 25.80 -17.88
CA VAL A 819 10.14 25.11 -16.70
C VAL A 819 8.71 25.53 -16.51
N ASP A 820 7.84 24.54 -16.35
CA ASP A 820 6.47 24.73 -15.92
C ASP A 820 6.41 25.13 -14.45
N GLU A 821 6.38 26.43 -14.20
CA GLU A 821 6.19 26.98 -12.85
C GLU A 821 4.78 26.72 -12.32
N THR A 822 3.78 26.49 -13.18
CA THR A 822 2.41 26.24 -12.73
C THR A 822 2.29 24.86 -12.08
N CYS A 823 1.89 24.82 -10.81
CA CYS A 823 1.20 23.64 -10.29
C CYS A 823 -0.09 23.49 -11.09
N CYS A 824 -0.43 22.28 -11.54
CA CYS A 824 -1.58 22.04 -12.40
C CYS A 824 -2.90 22.54 -11.79
N ASP A 825 -3.34 23.73 -12.18
CA ASP A 825 -4.77 24.01 -12.30
C ASP A 825 -5.33 23.04 -13.34
N LEU A 826 -6.36 22.29 -12.97
CA LEU A 826 -7.00 21.28 -13.83
C LEU A 826 -7.90 21.96 -14.86
N ALA A 827 -7.27 22.67 -15.80
CA ALA A 827 -7.89 23.50 -16.82
C ALA A 827 -7.42 23.11 -18.23
N LEU A 828 -7.72 21.87 -18.61
CA LEU A 828 -7.80 21.43 -20.01
C LEU A 828 -9.21 20.89 -20.27
N GLU A 829 -10.12 21.83 -20.59
CA GLU A 829 -11.25 21.59 -21.50
C GLU A 829 -10.76 21.65 -22.96
#